data_AF-A0A7K1T1J9-F1
#
_entry.id   AF-A0A7K1T1J9-F1
#
_cell.length_a   1.000
_cell.length_b   1.000
_cell.length_c   1.000
_cell.angle_alpha   90.00
_cell.angle_beta   90.00
_cell.angle_gamma   90.00
#
_symmetry.space_group_name_H-M   'P 1'
#
loop_
_entity.id
_entity.type
_entity.pdbx_description
1 polymer ?
#
loop_
_entity_poly.entity_id
_entity_poly.type
_entity_poly.pdbx_seq_one_letter_code
_entity_poly.pdbx_strand_id
1 'polypeptide(L)'
;MTKKPNTKEKGTKKGSIVPGFVPKETGDLFINQDSQEISKGTELQETKSKTKDILNKEIPLEITNEQGSDYSNEIKEELLTPQSNISSFAYTKTNQYYSQRKYDEQTKKEGKISYDQQNVKQSQIAFFEVNIGNVLQYFSAGIVYPSKYSVQNAFSDVQSINNEFLALSTGLSSNFNGESVLIKIDTTNINAKDIQDFEGYKLVKSALPISRIIKVFVTSDAAKQQLLEESQLRDGGIIPNDLISVGIPNDLPSITVNRSTITGNDLSFSLSRFDKILGLVAGIKNYNILTLGKTDIYKTLSDHFFYAIQAIDPAFGKNIVSSTQHSEFYKWLIAKEAPTDRLLLSWIINRIYLDSNFTDKDTKAFKQLCLSSKGFNNEENQLDQIFINLQKTLERKSVFKNILELESSQKFPLFLFSYLRIYGTKTNPELPRLDLSKSPPVKYGEYSFAILNMFFGYKLLRNTEDRLNNIPEEYFKLNSRINKPAIKFELSTRFDYLVIDKVFNYVFSENIGELNLAQIDHLKEERNEVVKFDDNFSYVNNIIYGKAYHQLSKLNPLDALIPLLMRLPTNIPLFSEIGYCCYRLRLKTSPSHFSEILNNETPFIDSIKYPRSLFIEAIKEGKMELEEIKFRLNMAVKYKELI
;
A
#
# COMPACT_ATOMS: atom_id res chain seq x y z
N MET A 1 -44.76 -62.99 -34.60
CA MET A 1 -46.14 -62.49 -34.79
C MET A 1 -46.42 -61.36 -33.79
N THR A 2 -47.30 -60.42 -34.15
CA THR A 2 -48.10 -59.51 -33.26
C THR A 2 -47.39 -58.80 -32.09
N LYS A 3 -47.10 -57.48 -32.18
CA LYS A 3 -48.00 -56.29 -32.06
C LYS A 3 -48.23 -55.82 -30.60
N LYS A 4 -47.91 -54.54 -30.34
CA LYS A 4 -48.45 -53.71 -29.22
C LYS A 4 -49.99 -53.66 -29.29
N PRO A 5 -50.73 -53.52 -28.17
CA PRO A 5 -51.05 -52.21 -27.55
C PRO A 5 -51.01 -52.29 -25.99
N ASN A 6 -51.52 -51.37 -25.14
CA ASN A 6 -52.23 -50.09 -25.33
C ASN A 6 -51.95 -49.07 -24.17
N THR A 7 -52.52 -47.86 -24.29
CA THR A 7 -52.57 -46.75 -23.29
C THR A 7 -53.69 -46.88 -22.24
N LYS A 8 -53.52 -46.28 -21.03
CA LYS A 8 -54.43 -45.24 -20.45
C LYS A 8 -54.07 -44.70 -19.04
N GLU A 9 -53.89 -43.39 -18.99
CA GLU A 9 -54.55 -42.35 -18.14
C GLU A 9 -54.74 -42.41 -16.60
N LYS A 10 -54.22 -41.33 -15.97
CA LYS A 10 -54.79 -40.45 -14.91
C LYS A 10 -55.22 -41.01 -13.54
N GLY A 11 -54.58 -40.49 -12.50
CA GLY A 11 -55.10 -40.43 -11.12
C GLY A 11 -54.35 -39.40 -10.26
N THR A 12 -54.98 -38.27 -9.95
CA THR A 12 -54.40 -37.18 -9.11
C THR A 12 -54.78 -37.32 -7.64
N LYS A 13 -53.87 -36.99 -6.71
CA LYS A 13 -54.17 -36.14 -5.52
C LYS A 13 -52.94 -35.79 -4.64
N LYS A 14 -52.77 -34.49 -4.42
CA LYS A 14 -52.32 -33.78 -3.20
C LYS A 14 -51.22 -34.39 -2.30
N GLY A 15 -50.04 -33.77 -2.34
CA GLY A 15 -49.71 -32.70 -1.38
C GLY A 15 -48.91 -33.06 -0.12
N SER A 16 -47.70 -32.49 -0.04
CA SER A 16 -47.16 -31.87 1.19
C SER A 16 -46.16 -30.77 0.79
N ILE A 17 -46.00 -29.76 1.65
CA ILE A 17 -45.33 -28.48 1.35
C ILE A 17 -44.03 -28.40 2.14
N VAL A 18 -42.95 -27.98 1.49
CA VAL A 18 -41.72 -27.46 2.14
C VAL A 18 -41.37 -26.14 1.44
N PRO A 19 -41.12 -25.04 2.16
CA PRO A 19 -41.06 -23.71 1.57
C PRO A 19 -39.72 -23.42 0.87
N GLY A 20 -39.78 -22.99 -0.39
CA GLY A 20 -38.64 -22.44 -1.12
C GLY A 20 -38.49 -20.93 -0.89
N PHE A 21 -37.25 -20.46 -0.80
CA PHE A 21 -36.90 -19.04 -0.84
C PHE A 21 -37.34 -18.41 -2.17
N VAL A 22 -37.97 -17.23 -2.10
CA VAL A 22 -38.31 -16.41 -3.28
C VAL A 22 -37.44 -15.15 -3.28
N PRO A 23 -36.64 -14.89 -4.32
CA PRO A 23 -35.96 -13.60 -4.49
C PRO A 23 -37.00 -12.54 -4.90
N LYS A 24 -36.91 -11.34 -4.32
CA LYS A 24 -37.69 -10.19 -4.80
C LYS A 24 -36.96 -9.47 -5.92
N GLU A 25 -37.58 -9.40 -7.08
CA GLU A 25 -37.12 -8.60 -8.21
C GLU A 25 -37.40 -7.11 -8.02
N THR A 26 -36.59 -6.36 -8.77
CA THR A 26 -36.61 -4.94 -9.11
C THR A 26 -37.97 -4.23 -9.15
N GLY A 27 -38.02 -3.02 -8.60
CA GLY A 27 -39.00 -1.98 -8.96
C GLY A 27 -38.27 -0.80 -9.58
N ASP A 28 -38.76 -0.33 -10.73
CA ASP A 28 -38.06 0.59 -11.63
C ASP A 28 -38.86 1.89 -11.88
N LEU A 29 -38.14 2.97 -12.23
CA LEU A 29 -38.58 4.15 -13.01
C LEU A 29 -39.72 5.09 -12.51
N PHE A 30 -39.31 6.36 -12.31
CA PHE A 30 -40.00 7.65 -12.55
C PHE A 30 -41.54 7.79 -12.52
N ILE A 31 -42.01 8.71 -11.67
CA ILE A 31 -43.10 9.64 -12.01
C ILE A 31 -42.65 11.07 -11.67
N ASN A 32 -42.79 11.98 -12.64
CA ASN A 32 -42.69 13.44 -12.46
C ASN A 32 -44.09 14.01 -12.20
N GLN A 33 -44.23 14.88 -11.19
CA GLN A 33 -45.16 16.03 -11.16
C GLN A 33 -44.99 16.77 -9.82
N ASP A 34 -44.40 17.96 -9.83
CA ASP A 34 -45.18 19.20 -9.85
C ASP A 34 -44.29 20.45 -9.99
N SER A 35 -44.91 21.59 -10.28
CA SER A 35 -44.28 22.82 -10.76
C SER A 35 -44.80 24.07 -10.04
N GLN A 36 -44.16 25.22 -10.31
CA GLN A 36 -44.45 26.57 -9.74
C GLN A 36 -43.83 26.78 -8.33
N GLU A 37 -43.15 27.89 -8.02
CA GLU A 37 -43.44 29.28 -8.40
C GLU A 37 -42.23 30.14 -8.83
N ILE A 38 -42.56 31.37 -9.27
CA ILE A 38 -41.66 32.39 -9.82
C ILE A 38 -41.43 33.48 -8.77
N SER A 39 -40.19 33.96 -8.60
CA SER A 39 -39.96 35.37 -8.28
C SER A 39 -38.59 35.88 -8.77
N LYS A 40 -38.57 37.16 -9.18
CA LYS A 40 -37.40 37.89 -9.70
C LYS A 40 -36.74 38.66 -8.56
N GLY A 41 -35.44 38.91 -8.64
CA GLY A 41 -34.72 39.77 -7.70
C GLY A 41 -33.32 40.14 -8.20
N THR A 42 -33.22 41.25 -8.91
CA THR A 42 -31.95 41.87 -9.34
C THR A 42 -31.37 42.68 -8.18
N GLU A 43 -30.05 42.68 -7.97
CA GLU A 43 -29.27 43.93 -7.79
C GLU A 43 -27.76 43.70 -7.80
N LEU A 44 -27.02 44.68 -8.35
CA LEU A 44 -25.57 44.78 -8.24
C LEU A 44 -25.20 45.53 -6.95
N GLN A 45 -24.03 45.21 -6.37
CA GLN A 45 -23.22 46.23 -5.73
C GLN A 45 -21.72 45.91 -5.79
N GLU A 46 -20.94 46.87 -6.29
CA GLU A 46 -19.48 46.86 -6.21
C GLU A 46 -19.03 47.24 -4.79
N THR A 47 -17.90 46.70 -4.29
CA THR A 47 -16.96 47.54 -3.53
C THR A 47 -15.53 46.98 -3.43
N LYS A 48 -14.63 47.76 -4.03
CA LYS A 48 -13.18 47.93 -3.81
C LYS A 48 -12.48 47.20 -2.64
N SER A 49 -11.44 46.46 -3.03
CA SER A 49 -10.04 46.55 -2.55
C SER A 49 -9.73 46.62 -1.04
N LYS A 50 -8.90 45.67 -0.59
CA LYS A 50 -7.70 45.99 0.20
C LYS A 50 -6.63 44.89 0.12
N THR A 51 -5.48 45.26 -0.45
CA THR A 51 -4.24 44.48 -0.43
C THR A 51 -3.75 44.27 1.00
N LYS A 52 -3.24 43.08 1.31
CA LYS A 52 -2.28 42.88 2.41
C LYS A 52 -1.48 41.60 2.22
N ASP A 53 -0.17 41.74 2.13
CA ASP A 53 0.79 40.65 2.02
C ASP A 53 0.74 39.75 3.26
N ILE A 54 0.69 38.43 3.05
CA ILE A 54 1.05 37.44 4.07
C ILE A 54 1.97 36.40 3.41
N LEU A 55 3.24 36.53 3.77
CA LEU A 55 4.38 35.64 3.57
C LEU A 55 4.04 34.17 3.21
N ASN A 56 4.41 33.75 2.01
CA ASN A 56 4.39 32.33 1.62
C ASN A 56 5.34 31.53 2.52
N LYS A 57 4.79 30.58 3.29
CA LYS A 57 5.50 29.37 3.69
C LYS A 57 5.04 28.24 2.77
N GLU A 58 5.65 28.20 1.60
CA GLU A 58 5.49 27.07 0.69
C GLU A 58 6.05 25.79 1.32
N ILE A 59 5.28 24.71 1.21
CA ILE A 59 5.85 23.36 1.16
C ILE A 59 5.99 23.06 -0.33
N PRO A 60 7.20 23.09 -0.91
CA PRO A 60 7.38 22.64 -2.29
C PRO A 60 7.12 21.13 -2.34
N LEU A 61 5.94 20.75 -2.83
CA LEU A 61 5.61 19.38 -3.25
C LEU A 61 6.13 19.10 -4.68
N GLU A 62 7.28 19.69 -5.00
CA GLU A 62 8.12 19.35 -6.13
C GLU A 62 9.22 18.40 -5.64
N ILE A 63 8.94 17.10 -5.75
CA ILE A 63 9.99 16.09 -5.77
C ILE A 63 10.38 15.93 -7.23
N THR A 64 11.31 16.76 -7.69
CA THR A 64 12.22 16.38 -8.77
C THR A 64 13.28 15.45 -8.19
N ASN A 65 13.63 14.40 -8.94
CA ASN A 65 14.77 13.55 -8.60
C ASN A 65 16.07 14.31 -8.91
N GLU A 66 16.51 15.17 -8.00
CA GLU A 66 17.81 15.84 -8.07
C GLU A 66 18.58 15.66 -6.76
N GLN A 67 19.42 14.62 -6.69
CA GLN A 67 20.52 14.57 -5.73
C GLN A 67 21.66 15.43 -6.25
N GLY A 68 21.59 16.74 -5.97
CA GLY A 68 22.72 17.66 -6.16
C GLY A 68 23.77 17.47 -5.05
N SER A 69 25.01 17.23 -5.44
CA SER A 69 26.15 17.12 -4.52
C SER A 69 26.71 18.50 -4.16
N ASP A 70 26.67 18.85 -2.87
CA ASP A 70 27.34 20.06 -2.36
C ASP A 70 28.72 19.72 -1.79
N TYR A 71 29.78 20.09 -2.52
CA TYR A 71 31.09 20.41 -1.97
C TYR A 71 31.82 21.39 -2.90
N SER A 72 31.99 22.62 -2.41
CA SER A 72 32.94 23.63 -2.89
C SER A 72 33.98 23.83 -1.77
N ASN A 73 35.23 24.29 -1.99
CA ASN A 73 35.92 24.77 -3.19
C ASN A 73 37.45 24.60 -3.01
N GLU A 74 38.19 24.91 -4.08
CA GLU A 74 39.55 25.51 -4.13
C GLU A 74 40.73 24.73 -4.77
N ILE A 75 41.18 25.26 -5.92
CA ILE A 75 42.59 25.45 -6.34
C ILE A 75 43.35 24.16 -6.80
N LYS A 76 43.97 24.03 -7.99
CA LYS A 76 44.57 25.00 -8.95
C LYS A 76 44.65 24.47 -10.39
N GLU A 77 45.04 25.32 -11.33
CA GLU A 77 45.27 25.01 -12.76
C GLU A 77 46.55 24.17 -13.02
N GLU A 78 46.53 23.32 -14.06
CA GLU A 78 47.58 23.30 -15.11
C GLU A 78 47.12 22.57 -16.39
N LEU A 79 47.64 22.98 -17.55
CA LEU A 79 47.31 22.40 -18.86
C LEU A 79 48.18 21.19 -19.22
N LEU A 80 47.63 20.21 -19.96
CA LEU A 80 48.13 19.81 -21.29
C LEU A 80 47.30 18.68 -21.95
N THR A 81 47.62 18.41 -23.22
CA THR A 81 46.83 17.72 -24.26
C THR A 81 46.83 16.18 -24.22
N PRO A 82 45.93 15.50 -24.98
CA PRO A 82 45.54 14.12 -24.68
C PRO A 82 46.40 13.05 -25.35
N GLN A 83 46.52 11.90 -24.70
CA GLN A 83 46.77 10.62 -25.37
C GLN A 83 45.90 9.50 -24.81
N SER A 84 45.43 8.66 -25.73
CA SER A 84 44.82 7.37 -25.45
C SER A 84 45.75 6.44 -24.66
N ASN A 85 45.22 5.68 -23.71
CA ASN A 85 45.48 4.25 -23.68
C ASN A 85 44.48 3.47 -22.83
N ILE A 86 44.09 2.31 -23.36
CA ILE A 86 43.35 1.27 -22.66
C ILE A 86 44.31 0.63 -21.64
N SER A 87 43.96 0.62 -20.35
CA SER A 87 44.54 -0.35 -19.42
C SER A 87 43.60 -0.68 -18.27
N SER A 88 43.55 -1.97 -17.95
CA SER A 88 42.77 -2.57 -16.87
C SER A 88 43.52 -2.50 -15.54
N PHE A 89 42.89 -1.94 -14.50
CA PHE A 89 43.25 -2.17 -13.09
C PHE A 89 41.94 -2.34 -12.30
N ALA A 90 41.66 -3.49 -11.68
CA ALA A 90 42.30 -4.12 -10.52
C ALA A 90 41.62 -3.69 -9.20
N TYR A 91 41.06 -4.68 -8.50
CA TYR A 91 40.41 -4.51 -7.20
C TYR A 91 41.43 -4.12 -6.11
N THR A 92 41.36 -2.90 -5.59
CA THR A 92 41.99 -2.54 -4.32
C THR A 92 41.05 -2.78 -3.14
N LYS A 93 41.45 -3.69 -2.24
CA LYS A 93 40.86 -3.84 -0.90
C LYS A 93 41.21 -2.62 -0.04
N THR A 94 40.20 -1.99 0.55
CA THR A 94 40.36 -1.16 1.76
C THR A 94 39.22 -1.45 2.74
N ASN A 95 39.45 -2.44 3.62
CA ASN A 95 38.62 -2.74 4.78
C ASN A 95 39.47 -2.54 6.04
N GLN A 96 39.24 -1.44 6.75
CA GLN A 96 39.70 -1.07 8.10
C GLN A 96 39.02 0.29 8.37
N TYR A 97 38.14 0.48 9.35
CA TYR A 97 38.21 0.28 10.80
C TYR A 97 36.76 0.16 11.37
N TYR A 98 36.44 -0.15 12.63
CA TYR A 98 37.20 -0.46 13.86
C TYR A 98 36.38 -1.52 14.63
N SER A 99 36.97 -2.63 15.04
CA SER A 99 36.31 -3.61 15.91
C SER A 99 37.05 -3.73 17.25
N GLN A 100 36.61 -2.97 18.26
CA GLN A 100 37.10 -3.15 19.63
C GLN A 100 36.39 -4.34 20.29
N ARG A 101 36.98 -5.53 20.19
CA ARG A 101 36.76 -6.61 21.16
C ARG A 101 37.90 -6.58 22.17
N LYS A 102 37.59 -6.29 23.43
CA LYS A 102 38.47 -6.71 24.53
C LYS A 102 38.37 -8.22 24.64
N TYR A 103 39.50 -8.90 24.48
CA TYR A 103 39.70 -10.24 25.01
C TYR A 103 40.32 -10.06 26.39
N ASP A 104 39.61 -10.49 27.44
CA ASP A 104 40.25 -10.73 28.73
C ASP A 104 40.85 -12.14 28.69
N GLU A 105 42.13 -12.25 29.06
CA GLU A 105 42.79 -13.53 29.23
C GLU A 105 42.24 -14.24 30.48
N GLN A 106 41.66 -15.43 30.32
CA GLN A 106 41.44 -16.34 31.44
C GLN A 106 42.11 -17.69 31.21
N THR A 107 42.98 -18.01 32.16
CA THR A 107 43.77 -19.24 32.27
C THR A 107 42.91 -20.50 32.24
N LYS A 108 43.41 -21.54 31.56
CA LYS A 108 42.89 -22.92 31.68
C LYS A 108 42.75 -23.34 33.15
N LYS A 109 41.53 -23.61 33.59
CA LYS A 109 41.24 -24.60 34.62
C LYS A 109 40.08 -25.48 34.18
N GLU A 110 40.22 -26.77 34.41
CA GLU A 110 39.18 -27.76 34.15
C GLU A 110 38.01 -27.49 35.11
N GLY A 111 36.87 -27.12 34.53
CA GLY A 111 35.66 -26.79 35.27
C GLY A 111 34.52 -26.64 34.29
N LYS A 112 33.36 -27.24 34.61
CA LYS A 112 32.17 -27.19 33.76
C LYS A 112 31.83 -25.74 33.41
N ILE A 113 31.83 -25.39 32.12
CA ILE A 113 31.28 -24.13 31.65
C ILE A 113 29.77 -24.21 31.84
N SER A 114 29.29 -23.66 32.95
CA SER A 114 27.88 -23.31 33.11
C SER A 114 27.63 -22.12 32.19
N TYR A 115 26.79 -22.30 31.17
CA TYR A 115 26.21 -21.16 30.49
C TYR A 115 25.32 -20.42 31.49
N ASP A 116 25.53 -19.11 31.64
CA ASP A 116 24.59 -18.26 32.37
C ASP A 116 23.24 -18.32 31.66
N GLN A 117 22.30 -19.09 32.23
CA GLN A 117 20.91 -19.12 31.81
C GLN A 117 20.26 -17.79 32.23
N GLN A 118 20.49 -16.75 31.43
CA GLN A 118 19.71 -15.52 31.52
C GLN A 118 18.24 -15.83 31.21
N ASN A 119 17.48 -16.10 32.26
CA ASN A 119 16.03 -16.15 32.34
C ASN A 119 15.31 -16.36 31.00
N VAL A 120 15.40 -17.59 30.47
CA VAL A 120 14.44 -18.05 29.47
C VAL A 120 13.08 -18.06 30.18
N LYS A 121 12.29 -16.99 30.00
CA LYS A 121 10.86 -16.99 30.32
C LYS A 121 10.29 -18.25 29.68
N GLN A 122 9.82 -19.20 30.49
CA GLN A 122 9.11 -20.37 29.95
C GLN A 122 7.97 -19.84 29.09
N SER A 123 8.06 -20.11 27.78
CA SER A 123 7.01 -19.72 26.85
C SER A 123 5.73 -20.40 27.29
N GLN A 124 4.73 -19.61 27.67
CA GLN A 124 3.42 -20.18 27.92
C GLN A 124 2.82 -20.48 26.55
N ILE A 125 2.47 -21.74 26.37
CA ILE A 125 1.83 -22.26 25.17
C ILE A 125 0.44 -22.68 25.60
N ALA A 126 -0.57 -22.25 24.86
CA ALA A 126 -1.94 -22.71 25.04
C ALA A 126 -2.53 -23.14 23.70
N PHE A 127 -3.64 -23.86 23.78
CA PHE A 127 -4.42 -24.27 22.64
C PHE A 127 -5.73 -23.47 22.56
N PHE A 128 -6.14 -23.16 21.34
CA PHE A 128 -7.40 -22.51 21.01
C PHE A 128 -8.18 -23.47 20.13
N GLU A 129 -9.25 -24.04 20.69
CA GLU A 129 -10.11 -24.99 20.00
C GLU A 129 -11.27 -24.27 19.32
N VAL A 130 -11.49 -24.57 18.03
CA VAL A 130 -12.50 -23.91 17.20
C VAL A 130 -13.02 -24.86 16.11
N ASN A 131 -14.26 -24.68 15.63
CA ASN A 131 -14.75 -25.46 14.50
C ASN A 131 -14.01 -25.06 13.20
N ILE A 132 -13.71 -26.03 12.34
CA ILE A 132 -12.98 -25.82 11.06
C ILE A 132 -13.60 -24.73 10.19
N GLY A 133 -14.93 -24.68 10.09
CA GLY A 133 -15.65 -23.69 9.28
C GLY A 133 -15.55 -22.26 9.81
N ASN A 134 -15.18 -22.09 11.09
CA ASN A 134 -14.95 -20.78 11.71
C ASN A 134 -13.48 -20.31 11.61
N VAL A 135 -12.50 -21.19 11.28
CA VAL A 135 -11.06 -20.85 11.29
C VAL A 135 -10.70 -19.67 10.37
N LEU A 136 -11.31 -19.61 9.19
CA LEU A 136 -11.02 -18.58 8.17
C LEU A 136 -11.33 -17.15 8.63
N GLN A 137 -12.18 -16.97 9.64
CA GLN A 137 -12.51 -15.62 10.13
C GLN A 137 -11.33 -14.92 10.80
N TYR A 138 -10.38 -15.68 11.37
CA TYR A 138 -9.19 -15.10 12.01
C TYR A 138 -8.09 -14.78 11.00
N PHE A 139 -7.83 -15.67 10.05
CA PHE A 139 -6.85 -15.46 8.99
C PHE A 139 -7.28 -14.36 8.01
N SER A 140 -8.57 -14.29 7.65
CA SER A 140 -9.12 -13.20 6.83
C SER A 140 -9.05 -11.83 7.54
N ALA A 141 -9.09 -11.82 8.87
CA ALA A 141 -9.04 -10.61 9.70
C ALA A 141 -7.62 -10.19 10.15
N GLY A 142 -6.62 -11.06 10.04
CA GLY A 142 -5.28 -10.81 10.58
C GLY A 142 -5.16 -10.98 12.10
N ILE A 143 -6.24 -11.43 12.78
CA ILE A 143 -6.37 -11.37 14.25
C ILE A 143 -7.34 -12.44 14.78
N VAL A 144 -6.97 -13.08 15.89
CA VAL A 144 -7.80 -13.98 16.69
C VAL A 144 -8.54 -13.14 17.73
N TYR A 145 -9.88 -13.22 17.75
CA TYR A 145 -10.72 -12.36 18.58
C TYR A 145 -11.94 -13.11 19.16
N PRO A 146 -12.50 -12.65 20.30
CA PRO A 146 -13.68 -13.25 20.93
C PRO A 146 -14.87 -13.40 19.98
N SER A 147 -15.56 -14.54 20.04
CA SER A 147 -16.55 -14.93 19.03
C SER A 147 -17.74 -13.95 18.90
N LYS A 148 -18.02 -13.11 19.91
CA LYS A 148 -19.00 -11.99 19.84
C LYS A 148 -18.73 -10.98 18.72
N TYR A 149 -17.48 -10.85 18.26
CA TYR A 149 -17.09 -9.95 17.17
C TYR A 149 -17.14 -10.60 15.78
N SER A 150 -17.54 -11.87 15.69
CA SER A 150 -17.74 -12.49 14.39
C SER A 150 -19.15 -12.21 13.87
N VAL A 151 -19.18 -11.74 12.62
CA VAL A 151 -20.41 -11.62 11.80
C VAL A 151 -20.66 -12.94 11.03
N GLN A 152 -19.74 -13.91 11.11
CA GLN A 152 -19.69 -15.10 10.24
C GLN A 152 -19.53 -16.43 10.98
N ASN A 153 -19.80 -16.50 12.31
CA ASN A 153 -19.84 -17.79 13.02
C ASN A 153 -20.95 -18.67 12.44
N ALA A 154 -20.59 -19.61 11.58
CA ALA A 154 -21.52 -20.54 10.95
C ALA A 154 -21.80 -21.75 11.87
N PHE A 155 -20.88 -22.05 12.78
CA PHE A 155 -20.92 -23.23 13.65
C PHE A 155 -20.74 -22.85 15.12
N SER A 156 -21.36 -23.61 16.02
CA SER A 156 -21.17 -23.49 17.46
C SER A 156 -19.97 -24.31 17.91
N ASP A 157 -19.14 -23.75 18.78
CA ASP A 157 -17.87 -24.33 19.24
C ASP A 157 -17.53 -23.91 20.68
N VAL A 158 -16.35 -24.28 21.18
CA VAL A 158 -15.86 -23.90 22.52
C VAL A 158 -15.82 -22.38 22.71
N GLN A 159 -15.48 -21.62 21.66
CA GLN A 159 -15.42 -20.16 21.70
C GLN A 159 -16.82 -19.51 21.72
N SER A 160 -17.86 -20.26 21.36
CA SER A 160 -19.26 -19.83 21.42
C SER A 160 -19.86 -19.93 22.83
N ILE A 161 -19.25 -20.73 23.73
CA ILE A 161 -19.70 -20.89 25.13
C ILE A 161 -19.48 -19.60 25.93
N ASN A 162 -18.29 -19.00 25.76
CA ASN A 162 -17.80 -17.79 26.43
C ASN A 162 -17.49 -16.71 25.38
N ASN A 163 -18.49 -16.31 24.60
CA ASN A 163 -18.31 -15.49 23.39
C ASN A 163 -17.63 -14.12 23.60
N GLU A 164 -17.58 -13.62 24.82
CA GLU A 164 -16.90 -12.37 25.19
C GLU A 164 -15.38 -12.50 25.35
N PHE A 165 -14.83 -13.72 25.36
CA PHE A 165 -13.42 -14.03 25.62
C PHE A 165 -12.83 -14.95 24.54
N LEU A 166 -11.50 -15.10 24.55
CA LEU A 166 -10.81 -16.25 23.97
C LEU A 166 -10.69 -17.34 25.04
N ALA A 167 -11.24 -18.54 24.78
CA ALA A 167 -11.02 -19.70 25.64
C ALA A 167 -9.74 -20.43 25.21
N LEU A 168 -8.73 -20.38 26.07
CA LEU A 168 -7.41 -20.99 25.85
C LEU A 168 -7.17 -22.13 26.84
N SER A 169 -6.83 -23.31 26.35
CA SER A 169 -6.69 -24.54 27.15
C SER A 169 -5.27 -25.07 27.19
N THR A 170 -5.01 -25.98 28.14
CA THR A 170 -3.81 -26.84 28.13
C THR A 170 -4.10 -28.23 27.55
N GLY A 171 -5.34 -28.47 27.10
CA GLY A 171 -5.83 -29.77 26.63
C GLY A 171 -7.02 -29.64 25.67
N LEU A 172 -7.71 -30.75 25.41
CA LEU A 172 -8.82 -30.87 24.46
C LEU A 172 -10.16 -30.80 25.17
N SER A 173 -11.18 -30.19 24.56
CA SER A 173 -12.54 -30.28 25.11
C SER A 173 -13.05 -31.73 25.09
N SER A 174 -13.93 -32.07 26.04
CA SER A 174 -14.66 -33.35 26.05
C SER A 174 -15.50 -33.60 24.79
N ASN A 175 -15.72 -32.56 23.97
CA ASN A 175 -16.56 -32.59 22.78
C ASN A 175 -15.73 -32.48 21.48
N PHE A 176 -14.39 -32.50 21.58
CA PHE A 176 -13.49 -32.43 20.43
C PHE A 176 -13.78 -33.55 19.43
N ASN A 177 -13.95 -33.19 18.15
CA ASN A 177 -14.41 -34.10 17.11
C ASN A 177 -13.67 -33.91 15.77
N GLY A 178 -14.08 -34.64 14.73
CA GLY A 178 -13.49 -34.57 13.39
C GLY A 178 -13.49 -33.17 12.74
N GLU A 179 -14.47 -32.34 13.09
CA GLU A 179 -14.67 -30.96 12.59
C GLU A 179 -13.96 -29.91 13.46
N SER A 180 -13.30 -30.33 14.54
CA SER A 180 -12.60 -29.46 15.48
C SER A 180 -11.15 -29.25 15.05
N VAL A 181 -10.68 -28.00 15.16
CA VAL A 181 -9.31 -27.59 14.85
C VAL A 181 -8.67 -27.07 16.13
N LEU A 182 -7.44 -27.52 16.40
CA LEU A 182 -6.68 -27.12 17.59
C LEU A 182 -5.54 -26.20 17.17
N ILE A 183 -5.67 -24.91 17.47
CA ILE A 183 -4.66 -23.90 17.14
C ILE A 183 -3.71 -23.72 18.33
N LYS A 184 -2.42 -24.00 18.14
CA LYS A 184 -1.37 -23.78 19.14
C LYS A 184 -0.92 -22.33 19.08
N ILE A 185 -1.01 -21.62 20.21
CA ILE A 185 -0.77 -20.18 20.31
C ILE A 185 0.35 -19.88 21.31
N ASP A 186 1.24 -18.95 20.94
CA ASP A 186 2.16 -18.29 21.86
C ASP A 186 1.38 -17.33 22.77
N THR A 187 1.27 -17.66 24.06
CA THR A 187 0.64 -16.80 25.08
C THR A 187 1.67 -16.01 25.88
N THR A 188 2.93 -16.00 25.45
CA THR A 188 4.01 -15.28 26.13
C THR A 188 3.75 -13.77 26.11
N ASN A 189 3.69 -13.18 27.30
CA ASN A 189 3.40 -11.76 27.54
C ASN A 189 1.95 -11.31 27.24
N ILE A 190 0.96 -12.23 27.20
CA ILE A 190 -0.43 -11.80 27.46
C ILE A 190 -0.47 -11.15 28.85
N ASN A 191 -1.10 -9.99 28.95
CA ASN A 191 -1.23 -9.24 30.20
C ASN A 191 -2.02 -10.05 31.24
N ALA A 192 -1.42 -10.30 32.40
CA ALA A 192 -2.04 -11.10 33.47
C ALA A 192 -3.39 -10.52 33.97
N LYS A 193 -3.65 -9.22 33.76
CA LYS A 193 -4.95 -8.59 34.10
C LYS A 193 -6.09 -8.98 33.14
N ASP A 194 -5.75 -9.40 31.93
CA ASP A 194 -6.68 -9.82 30.88
C ASP A 194 -6.92 -11.33 30.89
N ILE A 195 -6.17 -12.08 31.70
CA ILE A 195 -6.33 -13.51 31.92
C ILE A 195 -7.22 -13.75 33.13
N GLN A 196 -8.16 -14.69 33.00
CA GLN A 196 -8.84 -15.32 34.12
C GLN A 196 -8.63 -16.84 34.06
N ASP A 197 -8.08 -17.40 35.13
CA ASP A 197 -7.85 -18.84 35.24
C ASP A 197 -9.12 -19.61 35.69
N PHE A 198 -9.34 -20.77 35.10
CA PHE A 198 -10.32 -21.79 35.47
C PHE A 198 -9.63 -23.16 35.54
N GLU A 199 -10.34 -24.20 35.96
CA GLU A 199 -9.81 -25.56 35.97
C GLU A 199 -9.60 -26.07 34.52
N GLY A 200 -8.35 -26.29 34.12
CA GLY A 200 -7.96 -26.80 32.79
C GLY A 200 -7.90 -25.77 31.65
N TYR A 201 -8.54 -24.61 31.80
CA TYR A 201 -8.56 -23.54 30.78
C TYR A 201 -8.48 -22.14 31.37
N LYS A 202 -8.29 -21.15 30.49
CA LYS A 202 -8.22 -19.72 30.79
C LYS A 202 -9.16 -18.96 29.86
N LEU A 203 -9.74 -17.88 30.35
CA LEU A 203 -10.45 -16.90 29.53
C LEU A 203 -9.57 -15.66 29.38
N VAL A 204 -9.32 -15.24 28.13
CA VAL A 204 -8.53 -14.04 27.81
C VAL A 204 -9.45 -12.95 27.24
N LYS A 205 -9.36 -11.75 27.81
CA LYS A 205 -10.18 -10.58 27.44
C LYS A 205 -9.67 -9.82 26.21
N SER A 206 -8.38 -9.92 25.91
CA SER A 206 -7.77 -9.28 24.74
C SER A 206 -7.91 -10.15 23.48
N ALA A 207 -7.69 -9.53 22.32
CA ALA A 207 -7.47 -10.25 21.07
C ALA A 207 -5.98 -10.66 20.95
N LEU A 208 -5.65 -11.53 20.00
CA LEU A 208 -4.25 -11.93 19.72
C LEU A 208 -3.99 -11.84 18.21
N PRO A 209 -2.87 -11.29 17.73
CA PRO A 209 -2.59 -11.26 16.31
C PRO A 209 -2.33 -12.69 15.77
N ILE A 210 -2.65 -12.96 14.49
CA ILE A 210 -2.37 -14.30 13.91
C ILE A 210 -0.87 -14.62 13.86
N SER A 211 0.01 -13.64 14.05
CA SER A 211 1.44 -13.84 14.26
C SER A 211 1.77 -14.68 15.51
N ARG A 212 0.84 -14.83 16.47
CA ARG A 212 1.01 -15.70 17.65
C ARG A 212 0.60 -17.14 17.39
N ILE A 213 0.07 -17.48 16.22
CA ILE A 213 -0.24 -18.87 15.86
C ILE A 213 1.05 -19.60 15.50
N ILE A 214 1.40 -20.61 16.31
CA ILE A 214 2.58 -21.46 16.13
C ILE A 214 2.28 -22.60 15.15
N LYS A 215 1.11 -23.24 15.29
CA LYS A 215 0.68 -24.39 14.49
C LYS A 215 -0.83 -24.54 14.50
N VAL A 216 -1.39 -25.08 13.43
CA VAL A 216 -2.80 -25.46 13.32
C VAL A 216 -2.85 -26.99 13.21
N PHE A 217 -3.47 -27.68 14.17
CA PHE A 217 -3.63 -29.13 14.15
C PHE A 217 -5.03 -29.52 13.67
N VAL A 218 -5.09 -30.45 12.71
CA VAL A 218 -6.34 -31.00 12.16
C VAL A 218 -6.34 -32.52 12.23
N THR A 219 -7.54 -33.11 12.23
CA THR A 219 -7.74 -34.55 12.44
C THR A 219 -7.33 -35.43 11.24
N SER A 220 -7.31 -34.88 10.02
CA SER A 220 -7.03 -35.63 8.78
C SER A 220 -6.48 -34.75 7.66
N ASP A 221 -5.86 -35.37 6.65
CA ASP A 221 -5.47 -34.67 5.41
C ASP A 221 -6.66 -34.07 4.66
N ALA A 222 -7.84 -34.70 4.72
CA ALA A 222 -9.06 -34.16 4.13
C ALA A 222 -9.43 -32.80 4.75
N ALA A 223 -9.39 -32.69 6.09
CA ALA A 223 -9.58 -31.42 6.79
C ALA A 223 -8.50 -30.38 6.46
N LYS A 224 -7.24 -30.82 6.27
CA LYS A 224 -6.14 -29.93 5.82
C LYS A 224 -6.41 -29.35 4.43
N GLN A 225 -6.78 -30.20 3.46
CA GLN A 225 -7.07 -29.74 2.10
C GLN A 225 -8.32 -28.85 2.06
N GLN A 226 -9.39 -29.21 2.76
CA GLN A 226 -10.59 -28.38 2.90
C GLN A 226 -10.23 -26.97 3.39
N LEU A 227 -9.43 -26.86 4.47
CA LEU A 227 -9.05 -25.56 5.01
C LEU A 227 -8.23 -24.73 4.00
N LEU A 228 -7.29 -25.36 3.28
CA LEU A 228 -6.48 -24.68 2.26
C LEU A 228 -7.30 -24.24 1.04
N GLU A 229 -8.21 -25.09 0.55
CA GLU A 229 -9.08 -24.81 -0.59
C GLU A 229 -10.11 -23.72 -0.25
N GLU A 230 -10.83 -23.83 0.87
CA GLU A 230 -11.80 -22.82 1.30
C GLU A 230 -11.12 -21.47 1.57
N SER A 231 -9.90 -21.47 2.15
CA SER A 231 -9.13 -20.23 2.35
C SER A 231 -8.84 -19.52 1.03
N GLN A 232 -8.55 -20.26 -0.04
CA GLN A 232 -8.31 -19.70 -1.38
C GLN A 232 -9.61 -19.28 -2.08
N LEU A 233 -10.68 -20.07 -1.97
CA LEU A 233 -11.96 -19.82 -2.66
C LEU A 233 -12.76 -18.67 -2.04
N ARG A 234 -12.62 -18.42 -0.73
CA ARG A 234 -13.41 -17.41 0.01
C ARG A 234 -12.61 -16.17 0.40
N ASP A 235 -11.39 -16.00 -0.12
CA ASP A 235 -10.43 -14.96 0.32
C ASP A 235 -10.21 -14.95 1.85
N GLY A 236 -10.25 -16.15 2.45
CA GLY A 236 -10.24 -16.43 3.89
C GLY A 236 -8.92 -16.16 4.61
N GLY A 237 -7.99 -15.45 3.97
CA GLY A 237 -6.59 -15.34 4.38
C GLY A 237 -5.69 -16.31 3.61
N ILE A 238 -4.37 -16.15 3.77
CA ILE A 238 -3.38 -17.09 3.27
C ILE A 238 -2.87 -17.89 4.47
N ILE A 239 -3.03 -19.21 4.42
CA ILE A 239 -2.59 -20.14 5.45
C ILE A 239 -1.45 -20.96 4.84
N PRO A 240 -0.21 -20.90 5.38
CA PRO A 240 0.86 -21.79 4.93
C PRO A 240 0.45 -23.25 5.08
N ASN A 241 0.65 -24.06 4.02
CA ASN A 241 0.51 -25.51 4.11
C ASN A 241 1.30 -26.10 5.30
N ASP A 242 2.46 -25.51 5.57
CA ASP A 242 3.45 -25.96 6.55
C ASP A 242 3.09 -25.49 7.99
N LEU A 243 2.14 -24.55 8.13
CA LEU A 243 1.52 -24.17 9.41
C LEU A 243 0.51 -25.22 9.87
N ILE A 244 -0.09 -25.99 8.94
CA ILE A 244 -1.10 -27.01 9.23
C ILE A 244 -0.45 -28.39 9.39
N SER A 245 -0.55 -28.97 10.59
CA SER A 245 -0.18 -30.35 10.89
C SER A 245 -1.40 -31.25 10.94
N VAL A 246 -1.29 -32.45 10.36
CA VAL A 246 -2.28 -33.53 10.50
C VAL A 246 -1.92 -34.38 11.72
N GLY A 247 -2.93 -34.73 12.51
CA GLY A 247 -2.76 -35.36 13.81
C GLY A 247 -2.79 -34.32 14.94
N ILE A 248 -3.38 -34.72 16.07
CA ILE A 248 -3.45 -33.92 17.30
C ILE A 248 -2.24 -34.30 18.18
N PRO A 249 -1.65 -33.38 18.97
CA PRO A 249 -0.61 -33.74 19.92
C PRO A 249 -1.06 -34.81 20.91
N ASN A 250 -0.18 -35.78 21.19
CA ASN A 250 -0.45 -36.83 22.18
C ASN A 250 -0.57 -36.26 23.59
N ASP A 251 -1.19 -37.04 24.48
CA ASP A 251 -1.21 -36.84 25.94
C ASP A 251 -1.81 -35.50 26.42
N LEU A 252 -2.65 -34.86 25.59
CA LEU A 252 -3.43 -33.69 25.99
C LEU A 252 -4.56 -34.09 26.96
N PRO A 253 -4.70 -33.44 28.13
CA PRO A 253 -5.77 -33.74 29.07
C PRO A 253 -7.14 -33.36 28.49
N SER A 254 -8.20 -34.07 28.90
CA SER A 254 -9.57 -33.66 28.58
C SER A 254 -10.03 -32.56 29.55
N ILE A 255 -10.71 -31.55 29.04
CA ILE A 255 -11.24 -30.41 29.80
C ILE A 255 -12.72 -30.17 29.50
N THR A 256 -13.42 -29.49 30.42
CA THR A 256 -14.80 -29.05 30.24
C THR A 256 -14.88 -27.53 30.39
N VAL A 257 -15.26 -26.85 29.30
CA VAL A 257 -15.39 -25.38 29.29
C VAL A 257 -16.81 -25.00 29.71
N ASN A 258 -16.93 -24.33 30.86
CA ASN A 258 -18.20 -23.87 31.40
C ASN A 258 -18.47 -22.41 31.03
N ARG A 259 -19.75 -22.02 30.96
CA ARG A 259 -20.15 -20.62 30.73
C ARG A 259 -19.84 -19.77 31.97
N SER A 260 -19.08 -18.71 31.76
CA SER A 260 -18.79 -17.65 32.73
C SER A 260 -19.95 -16.65 32.81
N THR A 261 -20.11 -16.01 33.97
CA THR A 261 -21.04 -14.90 34.21
C THR A 261 -20.36 -13.52 34.10
N ILE A 262 -19.07 -13.49 33.78
CA ILE A 262 -18.23 -12.29 33.80
C ILE A 262 -18.24 -11.65 32.41
N THR A 263 -18.22 -10.32 32.37
CA THR A 263 -18.22 -9.56 31.12
C THR A 263 -16.81 -9.33 30.58
N GLY A 264 -16.69 -9.32 29.26
CA GLY A 264 -15.46 -8.99 28.53
C GLY A 264 -15.30 -7.50 28.29
N ASN A 265 -14.11 -7.10 27.84
CA ASN A 265 -13.86 -5.72 27.39
C ASN A 265 -14.58 -5.46 26.05
N ASP A 266 -14.80 -4.19 25.69
CA ASP A 266 -15.18 -3.85 24.31
C ASP A 266 -13.96 -3.57 23.43
N LEU A 267 -13.72 -4.46 22.47
CA LEU A 267 -12.64 -4.37 21.49
C LEU A 267 -13.09 -3.76 20.14
N SER A 268 -14.36 -3.36 19.99
CA SER A 268 -14.94 -2.93 18.70
C SER A 268 -14.10 -1.87 17.98
N PHE A 269 -13.67 -0.83 18.72
CA PHE A 269 -12.83 0.24 18.19
C PHE A 269 -11.45 -0.26 17.75
N SER A 270 -10.76 -1.01 18.61
CA SER A 270 -9.41 -1.55 18.34
C SER A 270 -9.42 -2.54 17.18
N LEU A 271 -10.42 -3.42 17.09
CA LEU A 271 -10.59 -4.36 15.98
C LEU A 271 -10.83 -3.62 14.65
N SER A 272 -11.66 -2.58 14.64
CA SER A 272 -11.88 -1.74 13.44
C SER A 272 -10.62 -0.97 13.04
N ARG A 273 -9.89 -0.42 14.00
CA ARG A 273 -8.64 0.32 13.76
C ARG A 273 -7.52 -0.59 13.23
N PHE A 274 -7.39 -1.80 13.79
CA PHE A 274 -6.44 -2.82 13.34
C PHE A 274 -6.74 -3.27 11.90
N ASP A 275 -8.00 -3.62 11.62
CA ASP A 275 -8.45 -4.00 10.27
C ASP A 275 -8.13 -2.92 9.23
N LYS A 276 -8.40 -1.65 9.53
CA LYS A 276 -8.10 -0.51 8.64
C LYS A 276 -6.60 -0.31 8.42
N ILE A 277 -5.78 -0.31 9.47
CA ILE A 277 -4.32 -0.10 9.34
C ILE A 277 -3.65 -1.29 8.64
N LEU A 278 -4.01 -2.53 9.01
CA LEU A 278 -3.46 -3.70 8.35
C LEU A 278 -3.91 -3.78 6.87
N GLY A 279 -5.13 -3.32 6.57
CA GLY A 279 -5.65 -3.16 5.21
C GLY A 279 -4.83 -2.18 4.36
N LEU A 280 -4.52 -1.00 4.90
CA LEU A 280 -3.64 -0.02 4.27
C LEU A 280 -2.30 -0.65 3.88
N VAL A 281 -1.63 -1.27 4.85
CA VAL A 281 -0.28 -1.82 4.71
C VAL A 281 -0.27 -3.01 3.74
N ALA A 282 -1.21 -3.95 3.87
CA ALA A 282 -1.32 -5.10 2.99
C ALA A 282 -1.67 -4.70 1.55
N GLY A 283 -2.57 -3.71 1.39
CA GLY A 283 -3.01 -3.24 0.09
C GLY A 283 -1.93 -2.49 -0.70
N ILE A 284 -1.18 -1.58 -0.06
CA ILE A 284 -0.22 -0.73 -0.79
C ILE A 284 1.01 -1.47 -1.31
N LYS A 285 1.37 -2.62 -0.71
CA LYS A 285 2.62 -3.32 -0.99
C LYS A 285 2.80 -3.65 -2.49
N ASN A 286 1.71 -3.93 -3.21
CA ASN A 286 1.70 -4.32 -4.62
C ASN A 286 1.67 -3.14 -5.62
N TYR A 287 1.70 -1.87 -5.17
CA TYR A 287 1.46 -0.72 -6.05
C TYR A 287 2.42 -0.66 -7.26
N ASN A 288 3.72 -0.88 -7.05
CA ASN A 288 4.70 -0.90 -8.16
C ASN A 288 4.44 -2.05 -9.13
N ILE A 289 3.99 -3.21 -8.65
CA ILE A 289 3.63 -4.35 -9.52
C ILE A 289 2.39 -4.01 -10.36
N LEU A 290 1.38 -3.39 -9.76
CA LEU A 290 0.16 -2.97 -10.45
C LEU A 290 0.40 -1.85 -11.48
N THR A 291 1.42 -1.01 -11.27
CA THR A 291 1.76 0.12 -12.16
C THR A 291 2.91 -0.17 -13.13
N LEU A 292 3.49 -1.38 -13.06
CA LEU A 292 4.73 -1.77 -13.73
C LEU A 292 4.74 -1.48 -15.24
N GLY A 293 3.69 -1.88 -15.96
CA GLY A 293 3.56 -1.67 -17.41
C GLY A 293 3.37 -0.21 -17.86
N LYS A 294 3.58 0.76 -16.96
CA LYS A 294 3.56 2.21 -17.20
C LYS A 294 4.75 2.93 -16.56
N THR A 295 5.29 2.41 -15.47
CA THR A 295 6.42 3.03 -14.76
C THR A 295 7.77 2.41 -15.13
N ASP A 296 7.79 1.18 -15.67
CA ASP A 296 9.00 0.36 -15.85
C ASP A 296 9.83 0.23 -14.54
N ILE A 297 9.17 0.34 -13.37
CA ILE A 297 9.76 0.22 -12.02
C ILE A 297 9.04 -0.89 -11.26
N TYR A 298 9.72 -2.01 -11.07
CA TYR A 298 9.32 -3.08 -10.17
C TYR A 298 9.95 -2.89 -8.79
N LYS A 299 9.13 -3.05 -7.75
CA LYS A 299 9.56 -3.19 -6.36
C LYS A 299 8.76 -4.32 -5.72
N THR A 300 9.41 -5.18 -4.92
CA THR A 300 8.70 -6.20 -4.11
C THR A 300 7.75 -5.56 -3.09
N LEU A 301 8.09 -4.37 -2.62
CA LEU A 301 7.28 -3.55 -1.70
C LEU A 301 7.38 -2.08 -2.14
N SER A 302 6.25 -1.36 -2.17
CA SER A 302 6.24 0.09 -2.40
C SER A 302 6.98 0.87 -1.30
N ASP A 303 7.58 2.02 -1.65
CA ASP A 303 8.19 2.93 -0.68
C ASP A 303 7.16 3.41 0.35
N HIS A 304 5.91 3.59 -0.09
CA HIS A 304 4.79 3.96 0.77
C HIS A 304 4.34 2.84 1.73
N PHE A 305 4.68 1.56 1.47
CA PHE A 305 4.57 0.51 2.49
C PHE A 305 5.49 0.82 3.67
N PHE A 306 6.76 1.16 3.39
CA PHE A 306 7.74 1.46 4.43
C PHE A 306 7.40 2.75 5.15
N TYR A 307 6.97 3.81 4.45
CA TYR A 307 6.52 5.04 5.10
C TYR A 307 5.31 4.83 6.03
N ALA A 308 4.40 3.92 5.68
CA ALA A 308 3.27 3.55 6.52
C ALA A 308 3.68 2.78 7.79
N ILE A 309 4.62 1.82 7.68
CA ILE A 309 5.15 1.12 8.86
C ILE A 309 6.10 2.01 9.68
N GLN A 310 6.85 2.92 9.07
CA GLN A 310 7.69 3.91 9.77
C GLN A 310 6.90 4.92 10.59
N ALA A 311 5.61 5.12 10.28
CA ALA A 311 4.70 5.88 11.14
C ALA A 311 4.35 5.15 12.45
N ILE A 312 4.54 3.83 12.51
CA ILE A 312 4.34 2.98 13.69
C ILE A 312 5.67 2.67 14.38
N ASP A 313 6.69 2.29 13.61
CA ASP A 313 8.04 1.97 14.06
C ASP A 313 9.08 2.67 13.15
N PRO A 314 9.59 3.85 13.56
CA PRO A 314 10.52 4.66 12.76
C PRO A 314 11.85 3.97 12.39
N ALA A 315 12.20 2.84 13.00
CA ALA A 315 13.38 2.06 12.64
C ALA A 315 13.14 1.07 11.49
N PHE A 316 11.87 0.74 11.20
CA PHE A 316 11.53 -0.32 10.25
C PHE A 316 11.93 0.03 8.81
N GLY A 317 12.75 -0.81 8.17
CA GLY A 317 13.14 -0.64 6.76
C GLY A 317 13.92 0.65 6.46
N LYS A 318 14.52 1.29 7.47
CA LYS A 318 15.27 2.56 7.33
C LYS A 318 16.47 2.45 6.37
N ASN A 319 16.94 1.24 6.12
CA ASN A 319 17.98 0.90 5.14
C ASN A 319 17.48 0.86 3.67
N ILE A 320 16.16 0.91 3.45
CA ILE A 320 15.54 0.92 2.12
C ILE A 320 15.04 2.32 1.77
N VAL A 321 14.26 2.93 2.68
CA VAL A 321 13.84 4.32 2.56
C VAL A 321 14.14 5.08 3.86
N SER A 322 14.73 6.26 3.73
CA SER A 322 14.87 7.21 4.83
C SER A 322 13.50 7.70 5.29
N SER A 323 13.32 7.93 6.58
CA SER A 323 12.12 8.62 7.08
C SER A 323 12.05 10.04 6.51
N THR A 324 10.93 10.36 5.88
CA THR A 324 10.66 11.62 5.17
C THR A 324 9.29 12.17 5.58
N GLN A 325 8.92 13.34 5.04
CA GLN A 325 7.57 13.92 5.17
C GLN A 325 6.44 12.96 4.72
N HIS A 326 6.74 11.97 3.86
CA HIS A 326 5.77 10.92 3.50
C HIS A 326 5.29 10.15 4.75
N SER A 327 6.17 9.90 5.73
CA SER A 327 5.81 9.21 6.98
C SER A 327 4.90 10.04 7.90
N GLU A 328 4.98 11.37 7.87
CA GLU A 328 4.09 12.26 8.67
C GLU A 328 2.62 12.15 8.22
N PHE A 329 2.37 12.05 6.91
CA PHE A 329 1.02 11.78 6.39
C PHE A 329 0.45 10.47 6.96
N TYR A 330 1.27 9.42 7.03
CA TYR A 330 0.85 8.14 7.59
C TYR A 330 0.64 8.21 9.10
N LYS A 331 1.47 8.97 9.84
CA LYS A 331 1.24 9.23 11.27
C LYS A 331 -0.13 9.86 11.50
N TRP A 332 -0.49 10.92 10.76
CA TRP A 332 -1.80 11.57 10.91
C TRP A 332 -2.97 10.62 10.59
N LEU A 333 -2.85 9.87 9.50
CA LEU A 333 -3.86 8.93 9.05
C LEU A 333 -4.09 7.77 10.05
N ILE A 334 -3.00 7.21 10.59
CA ILE A 334 -2.99 6.08 11.53
C ILE A 334 -3.34 6.54 12.96
N ALA A 335 -2.94 7.75 13.37
CA ALA A 335 -3.36 8.38 14.63
C ALA A 335 -4.84 8.81 14.62
N LYS A 336 -5.43 9.03 13.42
CA LYS A 336 -6.72 9.70 13.22
C LYS A 336 -6.69 11.19 13.63
N GLU A 337 -5.51 11.81 13.54
CA GLU A 337 -5.25 13.18 14.00
C GLU A 337 -4.46 13.93 12.94
N ALA A 338 -5.08 14.91 12.30
CA ALA A 338 -4.41 15.82 11.37
C ALA A 338 -4.14 17.18 12.03
N PRO A 339 -3.06 17.88 11.66
CA PRO A 339 -2.81 19.26 12.05
C PRO A 339 -4.02 20.18 11.80
N THR A 340 -4.25 21.15 12.69
CA THR A 340 -5.45 22.00 12.68
C THR A 340 -5.57 22.91 11.45
N ASP A 341 -4.45 23.22 10.81
CA ASP A 341 -4.36 23.93 9.52
C ASP A 341 -4.77 23.05 8.32
N ARG A 342 -4.85 21.72 8.48
CA ARG A 342 -5.13 20.75 7.41
C ARG A 342 -6.57 20.26 7.41
N LEU A 343 -7.51 21.20 7.47
CA LEU A 343 -8.96 20.97 7.59
C LEU A 343 -9.51 19.92 6.60
N LEU A 344 -9.15 20.02 5.32
CA LEU A 344 -9.61 19.08 4.27
C LEU A 344 -9.10 17.65 4.51
N LEU A 345 -7.83 17.51 4.91
CA LEU A 345 -7.23 16.20 5.22
C LEU A 345 -7.84 15.61 6.50
N SER A 346 -8.08 16.43 7.52
CA SER A 346 -8.77 16.02 8.75
C SER A 346 -10.18 15.49 8.47
N TRP A 347 -10.93 16.12 7.56
CA TRP A 347 -12.23 15.61 7.13
C TRP A 347 -12.13 14.22 6.48
N ILE A 348 -11.18 14.05 5.56
CA ILE A 348 -10.95 12.77 4.85
C ILE A 348 -10.58 11.66 5.85
N ILE A 349 -9.62 11.92 6.73
CA ILE A 349 -9.17 10.97 7.77
C ILE A 349 -10.36 10.56 8.63
N ASN A 350 -11.13 11.50 9.16
CA ASN A 350 -12.32 11.17 9.96
C ASN A 350 -13.38 10.38 9.17
N ARG A 351 -13.58 10.69 7.89
CA ARG A 351 -14.57 10.03 7.04
C ARG A 351 -14.24 8.57 6.69
N ILE A 352 -12.96 8.21 6.59
CA ILE A 352 -12.48 6.84 6.31
C ILE A 352 -12.83 5.87 7.46
N TYR A 353 -12.94 6.37 8.69
CA TYR A 353 -13.35 5.57 9.85
C TYR A 353 -14.86 5.35 9.95
N LEU A 354 -15.69 6.04 9.16
CA LEU A 354 -17.11 5.73 9.06
C LEU A 354 -17.32 4.52 8.15
N ASP A 355 -18.08 3.54 8.61
CA ASP A 355 -18.25 2.24 7.92
C ASP A 355 -19.29 2.28 6.78
N SER A 356 -19.18 3.27 5.91
CA SER A 356 -20.14 3.53 4.83
C SER A 356 -19.47 4.06 3.56
N ASN A 357 -19.94 3.59 2.40
CA ASN A 357 -19.49 4.02 1.06
C ASN A 357 -19.50 5.55 0.88
N PHE A 358 -18.65 6.08 0.01
CA PHE A 358 -18.64 7.50 -0.35
C PHE A 358 -19.78 7.84 -1.32
N THR A 359 -20.50 8.92 -1.03
CA THR A 359 -21.78 9.29 -1.67
C THR A 359 -21.79 10.73 -2.21
N ASP A 360 -22.86 11.14 -2.90
CA ASP A 360 -23.03 12.55 -3.29
C ASP A 360 -23.31 13.50 -2.12
N LYS A 361 -23.74 12.98 -0.96
CA LYS A 361 -23.78 13.76 0.29
C LYS A 361 -22.37 14.13 0.73
N ASP A 362 -21.43 13.19 0.63
CA ASP A 362 -20.01 13.42 0.89
C ASP A 362 -19.41 14.42 -0.11
N THR A 363 -19.74 14.30 -1.42
CA THR A 363 -19.35 15.29 -2.44
C THR A 363 -19.82 16.70 -2.11
N LYS A 364 -21.08 16.88 -1.71
CA LYS A 364 -21.64 18.20 -1.34
C LYS A 364 -20.99 18.78 -0.08
N ALA A 365 -20.78 17.95 0.96
CA ALA A 365 -20.14 18.39 2.19
C ALA A 365 -18.67 18.78 1.96
N PHE A 366 -17.92 17.98 1.19
CA PHE A 366 -16.52 18.28 0.90
C PHE A 366 -16.36 19.51 -0.01
N LYS A 367 -17.29 19.74 -0.96
CA LYS A 367 -17.34 20.99 -1.74
C LYS A 367 -17.48 22.23 -0.85
N GLN A 368 -18.43 22.22 0.10
CA GLN A 368 -18.61 23.33 1.04
C GLN A 368 -17.36 23.57 1.91
N LEU A 369 -16.65 22.49 2.28
CA LEU A 369 -15.41 22.59 3.02
C LEU A 369 -14.26 23.18 2.17
N CYS A 370 -14.17 22.83 0.88
CA CYS A 370 -13.19 23.42 -0.03
C CYS A 370 -13.47 24.92 -0.24
N LEU A 371 -14.73 25.32 -0.44
CA LEU A 371 -15.13 26.73 -0.63
C LEU A 371 -14.94 27.60 0.63
N SER A 372 -15.02 27.01 1.83
CA SER A 372 -14.72 27.71 3.09
C SER A 372 -13.22 27.71 3.45
N SER A 373 -12.42 26.85 2.80
CA SER A 373 -10.97 26.90 2.89
C SER A 373 -10.41 28.00 1.97
N LYS A 374 -9.51 28.86 2.47
CA LYS A 374 -8.82 29.90 1.67
C LYS A 374 -7.77 29.35 0.70
N GLY A 375 -7.92 28.10 0.28
CA GLY A 375 -6.91 27.34 -0.44
C GLY A 375 -7.06 27.31 -1.95
N PHE A 376 -8.19 27.73 -2.50
CA PHE A 376 -8.53 27.67 -3.93
C PHE A 376 -8.91 29.04 -4.50
N ASN A 377 -8.28 30.11 -3.99
CA ASN A 377 -8.63 31.48 -4.35
C ASN A 377 -8.35 31.72 -5.85
N ASN A 378 -9.34 32.24 -6.59
CA ASN A 378 -9.35 32.43 -8.05
C ASN A 378 -9.48 31.13 -8.88
N GLU A 379 -9.63 29.96 -8.24
CA GLU A 379 -9.84 28.66 -8.92
C GLU A 379 -11.29 28.14 -8.75
N GLU A 380 -12.20 28.95 -8.22
CA GLU A 380 -13.55 28.53 -7.80
C GLU A 380 -14.35 27.91 -8.96
N ASN A 381 -14.18 28.45 -10.18
CA ASN A 381 -14.80 27.92 -11.39
C ASN A 381 -14.29 26.52 -11.77
N GLN A 382 -12.99 26.26 -11.62
CA GLN A 382 -12.40 24.94 -11.90
C GLN A 382 -12.81 23.92 -10.83
N LEU A 383 -12.80 24.35 -9.56
CA LEU A 383 -13.27 23.57 -8.42
C LEU A 383 -14.73 23.16 -8.59
N ASP A 384 -15.59 24.06 -9.04
CA ASP A 384 -17.00 23.79 -9.33
C ASP A 384 -17.19 22.75 -10.43
N GLN A 385 -16.43 22.84 -11.53
CA GLN A 385 -16.44 21.83 -12.59
C GLN A 385 -15.95 20.46 -12.09
N ILE A 386 -14.90 20.41 -11.26
CA ILE A 386 -14.43 19.17 -10.62
C ILE A 386 -15.56 18.51 -9.82
N PHE A 387 -16.29 19.26 -8.99
CA PHE A 387 -17.38 18.71 -8.20
C PHE A 387 -18.64 18.33 -9.01
N ILE A 388 -18.92 19.02 -10.11
CA ILE A 388 -19.96 18.62 -11.07
C ILE A 388 -19.60 17.28 -11.71
N ASN A 389 -18.36 17.14 -12.20
CA ASN A 389 -17.89 15.93 -12.87
C ASN A 389 -17.78 14.75 -11.90
N LEU A 390 -17.46 14.97 -10.62
CA LEU A 390 -17.52 13.95 -9.57
C LEU A 390 -18.93 13.39 -9.32
N GLN A 391 -20.00 14.15 -9.60
CA GLN A 391 -21.37 13.65 -9.47
C GLN A 391 -21.75 12.79 -10.69
N LYS A 392 -21.36 13.20 -11.91
CA LYS A 392 -21.66 12.50 -13.17
C LYS A 392 -20.85 11.21 -13.37
N THR A 393 -21.50 10.05 -13.34
CA THR A 393 -20.87 8.72 -13.40
C THR A 393 -19.83 8.53 -14.53
N LEU A 394 -20.09 9.01 -15.74
CA LEU A 394 -19.17 8.86 -16.89
C LEU A 394 -17.94 9.79 -16.81
N GLU A 395 -18.10 10.97 -16.24
CA GLU A 395 -17.05 12.00 -16.23
C GLU A 395 -16.13 11.92 -15.00
N ARG A 396 -16.52 11.17 -13.94
CA ARG A 396 -15.79 11.17 -12.65
C ARG A 396 -14.29 10.94 -12.76
N LYS A 397 -13.81 10.10 -13.68
CA LYS A 397 -12.37 9.80 -13.83
C LYS A 397 -11.58 10.95 -14.49
N SER A 398 -12.22 11.82 -15.25
CA SER A 398 -11.54 12.96 -15.91
C SER A 398 -11.00 13.98 -14.90
N VAL A 399 -11.61 14.07 -13.72
CA VAL A 399 -11.28 15.08 -12.71
C VAL A 399 -9.83 15.00 -12.23
N PHE A 400 -9.19 13.82 -12.30
CA PHE A 400 -7.79 13.69 -11.91
C PHE A 400 -6.87 14.58 -12.75
N LYS A 401 -7.16 14.77 -14.04
CA LYS A 401 -6.40 15.69 -14.90
C LYS A 401 -6.61 17.14 -14.42
N ASN A 402 -7.87 17.55 -14.29
CA ASN A 402 -8.26 18.89 -13.87
C ASN A 402 -7.68 19.27 -12.49
N ILE A 403 -7.62 18.33 -11.54
CA ILE A 403 -7.04 18.57 -10.20
C ILE A 403 -5.51 18.75 -10.26
N LEU A 404 -4.82 18.09 -11.19
CA LEU A 404 -3.38 18.24 -11.36
C LEU A 404 -3.00 19.56 -12.05
N GLU A 405 -3.91 20.10 -12.87
CA GLU A 405 -3.81 21.40 -13.53
C GLU A 405 -4.06 22.61 -12.59
N LEU A 406 -4.60 22.38 -11.38
CA LEU A 406 -4.73 23.44 -10.36
C LEU A 406 -3.36 23.91 -9.86
N GLU A 407 -3.22 25.20 -9.57
CA GLU A 407 -2.07 25.81 -8.91
C GLU A 407 -2.15 25.61 -7.38
N SER A 408 -3.35 25.49 -6.81
CA SER A 408 -3.58 25.36 -5.35
C SER A 408 -2.73 24.29 -4.64
N SER A 409 -2.22 24.66 -3.46
CA SER A 409 -1.59 23.75 -2.50
C SER A 409 -2.55 22.71 -1.90
N GLN A 410 -3.87 22.93 -1.98
CA GLN A 410 -4.92 22.02 -1.51
C GLN A 410 -5.34 20.99 -2.57
N LYS A 411 -4.70 20.95 -3.75
CA LYS A 411 -4.97 19.90 -4.75
C LYS A 411 -4.69 18.48 -4.24
N PHE A 412 -3.78 18.30 -3.29
CA PHE A 412 -3.50 16.99 -2.69
C PHE A 412 -4.73 16.38 -1.96
N PRO A 413 -5.33 16.99 -0.92
CA PRO A 413 -6.53 16.44 -0.29
C PRO A 413 -7.72 16.35 -1.26
N LEU A 414 -7.86 17.28 -2.22
CA LEU A 414 -8.90 17.17 -3.26
C LEU A 414 -8.71 15.92 -4.15
N PHE A 415 -7.47 15.57 -4.49
CA PHE A 415 -7.14 14.36 -5.22
C PHE A 415 -7.48 13.10 -4.42
N LEU A 416 -7.09 13.05 -3.14
CA LEU A 416 -7.40 11.94 -2.22
C LEU A 416 -8.91 11.74 -2.08
N PHE A 417 -9.66 12.82 -1.85
CA PHE A 417 -11.12 12.79 -1.78
C PHE A 417 -11.74 12.29 -3.09
N SER A 418 -11.26 12.77 -4.23
CA SER A 418 -11.79 12.37 -5.54
C SER A 418 -11.58 10.88 -5.79
N TYR A 419 -10.40 10.35 -5.43
CA TYR A 419 -10.10 8.92 -5.53
C TYR A 419 -11.02 8.08 -4.64
N LEU A 420 -11.24 8.50 -3.39
CA LEU A 420 -12.22 7.88 -2.48
C LEU A 420 -13.67 8.00 -3.00
N ARG A 421 -14.06 9.12 -3.61
CA ARG A 421 -15.41 9.26 -4.17
C ARG A 421 -15.65 8.35 -5.37
N ILE A 422 -14.60 8.07 -6.16
CA ILE A 422 -14.68 7.21 -7.35
C ILE A 422 -14.66 5.72 -6.95
N TYR A 423 -13.80 5.33 -6.01
CA TYR A 423 -13.49 3.93 -5.70
C TYR A 423 -13.90 3.44 -4.30
N GLY A 424 -14.27 4.35 -3.39
CA GLY A 424 -14.65 4.07 -2.00
C GLY A 424 -16.03 3.43 -1.86
N THR A 425 -16.22 2.27 -2.50
CA THR A 425 -17.37 1.39 -2.34
C THR A 425 -16.92 0.01 -1.88
N LYS A 426 -17.45 -0.46 -0.75
CA LYS A 426 -17.17 -1.79 -0.20
C LYS A 426 -17.74 -2.94 -1.06
N THR A 427 -18.59 -2.64 -2.04
CA THR A 427 -19.22 -3.65 -2.90
C THR A 427 -18.21 -4.29 -3.87
N ASN A 428 -17.28 -3.49 -4.41
CA ASN A 428 -16.34 -3.89 -5.47
C ASN A 428 -14.91 -3.40 -5.15
N PRO A 429 -14.25 -3.92 -4.09
CA PRO A 429 -12.93 -3.46 -3.63
C PRO A 429 -11.78 -3.77 -4.61
N GLU A 430 -11.99 -4.64 -5.60
CA GLU A 430 -11.03 -4.94 -6.68
C GLU A 430 -10.98 -3.88 -7.79
N LEU A 431 -12.07 -3.15 -8.06
CA LEU A 431 -12.17 -2.17 -9.14
C LEU A 431 -10.98 -1.18 -9.25
N PRO A 432 -10.51 -0.53 -8.15
CA PRO A 432 -9.34 0.36 -8.22
C PRO A 432 -8.06 -0.32 -8.74
N ARG A 433 -7.84 -1.62 -8.44
CA ARG A 433 -6.65 -2.37 -8.89
C ARG A 433 -6.68 -2.61 -10.40
N LEU A 434 -7.85 -3.03 -10.89
CA LEU A 434 -8.09 -3.26 -12.31
C LEU A 434 -7.91 -1.98 -13.14
N ASP A 435 -8.34 -0.83 -12.61
CA ASP A 435 -8.13 0.47 -13.25
C ASP A 435 -6.69 0.99 -13.13
N LEU A 436 -6.03 0.77 -11.98
CA LEU A 436 -4.65 1.20 -11.73
C LEU A 436 -3.68 0.62 -12.76
N SER A 437 -3.88 -0.64 -13.17
CA SER A 437 -3.09 -1.29 -14.23
C SER A 437 -3.24 -0.66 -15.63
N LYS A 438 -4.35 0.05 -15.88
CA LYS A 438 -4.67 0.65 -17.19
C LYS A 438 -4.24 2.10 -17.27
N SER A 439 -4.52 2.86 -16.21
CA SER A 439 -4.36 4.32 -16.15
C SER A 439 -3.89 4.75 -14.75
N PRO A 440 -2.65 4.47 -14.36
CA PRO A 440 -2.16 4.80 -13.04
C PRO A 440 -2.03 6.32 -12.85
N PRO A 441 -2.52 6.88 -11.73
CA PRO A 441 -2.32 8.28 -11.41
C PRO A 441 -0.85 8.54 -11.05
N VAL A 442 -0.13 9.20 -11.96
CA VAL A 442 1.32 9.47 -11.86
C VAL A 442 1.68 10.30 -10.62
N LYS A 443 0.80 11.23 -10.20
CA LYS A 443 0.98 12.05 -9.00
C LYS A 443 -0.03 11.65 -7.93
N TYR A 444 0.44 11.55 -6.68
CA TYR A 444 -0.31 11.14 -5.48
C TYR A 444 -0.93 9.73 -5.46
N GLY A 445 -0.68 8.90 -6.48
CA GLY A 445 -1.33 7.61 -6.64
C GLY A 445 -1.14 6.64 -5.47
N GLU A 446 0.08 6.53 -4.94
CA GLU A 446 0.38 5.67 -3.79
C GLU A 446 -0.38 6.10 -2.52
N TYR A 447 -0.42 7.39 -2.21
CA TYR A 447 -1.21 7.91 -1.08
C TYR A 447 -2.70 7.59 -1.21
N SER A 448 -3.28 7.85 -2.39
CA SER A 448 -4.69 7.59 -2.69
C SER A 448 -5.02 6.10 -2.56
N PHE A 449 -4.12 5.23 -3.04
CA PHE A 449 -4.28 3.79 -2.93
C PHE A 449 -4.12 3.29 -1.49
N ALA A 450 -3.22 3.88 -0.70
CA ALA A 450 -3.08 3.59 0.74
C ALA A 450 -4.38 3.89 1.49
N ILE A 451 -4.90 5.10 1.31
CA ILE A 451 -6.13 5.58 1.94
C ILE A 451 -7.33 4.73 1.54
N LEU A 452 -7.40 4.30 0.29
CA LEU A 452 -8.50 3.47 -0.19
C LEU A 452 -8.45 2.05 0.41
N ASN A 453 -7.27 1.44 0.50
CA ASN A 453 -7.12 0.15 1.16
C ASN A 453 -7.35 0.25 2.69
N MET A 454 -7.08 1.40 3.30
CA MET A 454 -7.50 1.69 4.67
C MET A 454 -9.02 1.79 4.83
N PHE A 455 -9.72 2.37 3.84
CA PHE A 455 -11.17 2.43 3.84
C PHE A 455 -11.82 1.03 3.76
N PHE A 456 -11.28 0.16 2.90
CA PHE A 456 -11.74 -1.23 2.79
C PHE A 456 -11.45 -2.06 4.04
N GLY A 457 -10.25 -1.90 4.63
CA GLY A 457 -9.78 -2.76 5.71
C GLY A 457 -9.32 -4.13 5.21
N TYR A 458 -8.50 -4.82 6.02
CA TYR A 458 -7.85 -6.08 5.68
C TYR A 458 -8.85 -7.20 5.37
N LYS A 459 -9.96 -7.29 6.12
CA LYS A 459 -11.03 -8.27 5.94
C LYS A 459 -11.58 -8.30 4.52
N LEU A 460 -11.78 -7.13 3.90
CA LEU A 460 -12.35 -6.98 2.55
C LEU A 460 -11.32 -7.10 1.41
N LEU A 461 -10.03 -7.25 1.72
CA LEU A 461 -9.02 -7.50 0.68
C LEU A 461 -9.09 -8.96 0.21
N ARG A 462 -8.87 -9.19 -1.08
CA ARG A 462 -8.61 -10.54 -1.60
C ARG A 462 -7.28 -11.07 -1.06
N ASN A 463 -7.08 -12.39 -1.14
CA ASN A 463 -5.82 -13.02 -0.82
C ASN A 463 -4.70 -12.58 -1.77
N THR A 464 -5.02 -12.45 -3.06
CA THR A 464 -4.08 -12.15 -4.16
C THR A 464 -4.71 -11.16 -5.13
N GLU A 465 -3.88 -10.46 -5.91
CA GLU A 465 -4.37 -9.73 -7.08
C GLU A 465 -4.91 -10.69 -8.15
N ASP A 466 -5.76 -10.18 -9.04
CA ASP A 466 -6.20 -10.91 -10.24
C ASP A 466 -5.03 -11.05 -11.24
N ARG A 467 -5.17 -11.98 -12.21
CA ARG A 467 -4.07 -12.28 -13.14
C ARG A 467 -3.62 -11.04 -13.93
N LEU A 468 -2.39 -10.60 -13.68
CA LEU A 468 -1.76 -9.47 -14.35
C LEU A 468 -1.17 -9.92 -15.69
N ASN A 469 -1.79 -9.49 -16.79
CA ASN A 469 -1.49 -10.00 -18.14
C ASN A 469 -0.43 -9.20 -18.92
N ASN A 470 0.00 -8.03 -18.42
CA ASN A 470 0.86 -7.07 -19.12
C ASN A 470 2.19 -6.83 -18.38
N ILE A 471 2.89 -7.90 -18.04
CA ILE A 471 4.18 -7.84 -17.33
C ILE A 471 5.28 -8.38 -18.26
N PRO A 472 6.35 -7.62 -18.53
CA PRO A 472 7.47 -8.09 -19.35
C PRO A 472 8.20 -9.29 -18.72
N GLU A 473 8.72 -10.20 -19.55
CA GLU A 473 9.33 -11.48 -19.13
C GLU A 473 10.54 -11.29 -18.20
N GLU A 474 11.27 -10.18 -18.34
CA GLU A 474 12.43 -9.84 -17.52
C GLU A 474 12.07 -9.80 -16.03
N TYR A 475 10.90 -9.27 -15.68
CA TYR A 475 10.47 -9.16 -14.28
C TYR A 475 10.15 -10.53 -13.66
N PHE A 476 9.68 -11.51 -14.44
CA PHE A 476 9.42 -12.87 -13.93
C PHE A 476 10.68 -13.59 -13.45
N LYS A 477 11.88 -13.15 -13.87
CA LYS A 477 13.17 -13.63 -13.34
C LYS A 477 13.34 -13.37 -11.84
N LEU A 478 12.60 -12.40 -11.27
CA LEU A 478 12.66 -12.05 -9.84
C LEU A 478 11.66 -12.83 -8.97
N ASN A 479 10.50 -13.15 -9.51
CA ASN A 479 9.46 -13.89 -8.79
C ASN A 479 8.45 -14.47 -9.80
N SER A 480 8.40 -15.80 -9.88
CA SER A 480 7.53 -16.53 -10.82
C SER A 480 6.02 -16.32 -10.59
N ARG A 481 5.62 -15.80 -9.43
CA ARG A 481 4.23 -15.49 -9.05
C ARG A 481 3.86 -14.01 -9.26
N ILE A 482 4.69 -13.21 -9.94
CA ILE A 482 4.43 -11.79 -10.23
C ILE A 482 3.11 -11.55 -11.01
N ASN A 483 2.59 -12.55 -11.72
CA ASN A 483 1.27 -12.48 -12.36
C ASN A 483 0.08 -12.62 -11.40
N LYS A 484 0.28 -13.09 -10.15
CA LYS A 484 -0.74 -13.26 -9.12
C LYS A 484 -0.15 -12.98 -7.73
N PRO A 485 0.36 -11.76 -7.46
CA PRO A 485 1.01 -11.43 -6.19
C PRO A 485 0.01 -11.49 -5.03
N ALA A 486 0.46 -11.96 -3.87
CA ALA A 486 -0.32 -11.93 -2.64
C ALA A 486 -0.64 -10.47 -2.24
N ILE A 487 -1.83 -10.22 -1.70
CA ILE A 487 -2.24 -8.95 -1.07
C ILE A 487 -2.20 -9.13 0.45
N LYS A 488 -2.91 -10.14 0.97
CA LYS A 488 -2.82 -10.54 2.37
C LYS A 488 -1.41 -11.06 2.70
N PHE A 489 -1.08 -11.13 3.99
CA PHE A 489 0.22 -11.63 4.44
C PHE A 489 0.26 -13.15 4.34
N GLU A 490 1.36 -13.70 3.83
CA GLU A 490 1.47 -15.13 3.55
C GLU A 490 1.85 -15.97 4.77
N LEU A 491 2.25 -15.33 5.88
CA LEU A 491 2.82 -15.99 7.08
C LEU A 491 3.96 -16.96 6.74
N SER A 492 4.74 -16.64 5.71
CA SER A 492 5.82 -17.52 5.23
C SER A 492 7.20 -17.03 5.66
N THR A 493 7.32 -15.75 6.02
CA THR A 493 8.58 -15.08 6.35
C THR A 493 8.48 -14.36 7.69
N ARG A 494 9.60 -14.21 8.40
CA ARG A 494 9.68 -13.40 9.64
C ARG A 494 9.16 -11.97 9.44
N PHE A 495 9.36 -11.40 8.25
CA PHE A 495 8.80 -10.12 7.84
C PHE A 495 7.28 -10.03 8.02
N ASP A 496 6.53 -11.02 7.50
CA ASP A 496 5.06 -11.03 7.53
C ASP A 496 4.55 -11.00 9.00
N TYR A 497 5.17 -11.84 9.85
CA TYR A 497 4.87 -11.93 11.28
C TYR A 497 5.16 -10.62 12.03
N LEU A 498 6.32 -9.99 11.78
CA LEU A 498 6.71 -8.73 12.42
C LEU A 498 5.78 -7.58 12.04
N VAL A 499 5.35 -7.49 10.77
CA VAL A 499 4.47 -6.42 10.31
C VAL A 499 3.11 -6.49 11.00
N ILE A 500 2.52 -7.69 11.10
CA ILE A 500 1.25 -7.92 11.81
C ILE A 500 1.39 -7.56 13.30
N ASP A 501 2.45 -8.03 13.96
CA ASP A 501 2.69 -7.79 15.40
C ASP A 501 2.90 -6.30 15.70
N LYS A 502 3.63 -5.57 14.85
CA LYS A 502 3.83 -4.11 14.98
C LYS A 502 2.52 -3.33 14.84
N VAL A 503 1.68 -3.68 13.87
CA VAL A 503 0.34 -3.07 13.72
C VAL A 503 -0.56 -3.41 14.91
N PHE A 504 -0.47 -4.64 15.43
CA PHE A 504 -1.24 -5.05 16.62
C PHE A 504 -0.83 -4.24 17.86
N ASN A 505 0.45 -4.26 18.23
CA ASN A 505 0.95 -3.61 19.44
C ASN A 505 0.66 -2.10 19.44
N TYR A 506 0.74 -1.46 18.27
CA TYR A 506 0.36 -0.04 18.10
C TYR A 506 -1.13 0.22 18.37
N VAL A 507 -2.03 -0.64 17.87
CA VAL A 507 -3.48 -0.42 17.98
C VAL A 507 -4.01 -0.74 19.37
N PHE A 508 -3.57 -1.86 19.95
CA PHE A 508 -4.02 -2.31 21.26
C PHE A 508 -3.25 -1.64 22.41
N SER A 509 -2.15 -0.92 22.12
CA SER A 509 -1.22 -0.33 23.11
C SER A 509 -0.64 -1.37 24.09
N GLU A 510 -0.68 -2.63 23.68
CA GLU A 510 -0.11 -3.75 24.42
C GLU A 510 1.36 -3.89 24.05
N ASN A 511 2.25 -3.77 25.04
CA ASN A 511 3.61 -4.30 24.93
C ASN A 511 3.55 -5.83 25.05
N ILE A 512 2.94 -6.50 24.07
CA ILE A 512 3.16 -7.94 23.90
C ILE A 512 4.63 -8.07 23.56
N GLY A 513 5.40 -8.66 24.48
CA GLY A 513 6.85 -8.80 24.34
C GLY A 513 7.22 -9.58 23.09
N GLU A 514 8.50 -9.45 22.72
CA GLU A 514 9.04 -9.90 21.43
C GLU A 514 8.54 -11.30 21.03
N LEU A 515 8.05 -11.38 19.80
CA LEU A 515 7.54 -12.62 19.22
C LEU A 515 8.63 -13.69 19.20
N ASN A 516 8.36 -14.85 19.83
CA ASN A 516 9.29 -15.96 19.88
C ASN A 516 9.31 -16.76 18.56
N LEU A 517 9.86 -16.14 17.51
CA LEU A 517 9.97 -16.68 16.16
C LEU A 517 10.69 -18.03 16.10
N ALA A 518 11.52 -18.37 17.09
CA ALA A 518 12.20 -19.67 17.16
C ALA A 518 11.23 -20.86 17.39
N GLN A 519 9.98 -20.60 17.75
CA GLN A 519 8.94 -21.64 17.86
C GLN A 519 8.22 -21.91 16.53
N ILE A 520 8.44 -21.07 15.52
CA ILE A 520 7.71 -21.09 14.25
C ILE A 520 8.58 -21.82 13.21
N ASP A 521 8.38 -23.12 13.12
CA ASP A 521 9.21 -24.08 12.38
C ASP A 521 9.17 -23.96 10.84
N HIS A 522 8.15 -23.29 10.30
CA HIS A 522 7.89 -23.19 8.86
C HIS A 522 8.35 -21.87 8.22
N LEU A 523 9.04 -21.00 8.96
CA LEU A 523 9.55 -19.74 8.42
C LEU A 523 10.62 -20.00 7.36
N LYS A 524 10.45 -19.35 6.20
CA LYS A 524 11.36 -19.41 5.06
C LYS A 524 12.30 -18.21 5.13
N GLU A 525 13.60 -18.46 5.01
CA GLU A 525 14.59 -17.42 4.79
C GLU A 525 14.84 -17.28 3.29
N GLU A 526 14.33 -16.18 2.72
CA GLU A 526 14.62 -15.80 1.34
C GLU A 526 16.07 -15.31 1.23
N ARG A 527 16.73 -15.64 0.12
CA ARG A 527 18.16 -15.38 -0.10
C ARG A 527 18.37 -14.32 -1.17
N ASN A 528 19.50 -13.64 -1.13
CA ASN A 528 19.92 -12.75 -2.21
C ASN A 528 20.26 -13.58 -3.45
N GLU A 529 19.30 -13.71 -4.36
CA GLU A 529 19.54 -14.30 -5.68
C GLU A 529 20.38 -13.35 -6.55
N VAL A 530 21.37 -13.90 -7.24
CA VAL A 530 22.21 -13.18 -8.21
C VAL A 530 21.55 -13.29 -9.57
N VAL A 531 20.49 -12.51 -9.78
CA VAL A 531 19.78 -12.43 -11.06
C VAL A 531 20.52 -11.46 -11.97
N LYS A 532 20.78 -11.87 -13.22
CA LYS A 532 21.39 -11.02 -14.25
C LYS A 532 20.32 -10.40 -15.15
N PHE A 533 20.46 -9.10 -15.36
CA PHE A 533 19.67 -8.30 -16.29
C PHE A 533 20.59 -7.69 -17.36
N ASP A 534 19.99 -7.21 -18.43
CA ASP A 534 20.70 -6.52 -19.51
C ASP A 534 21.09 -5.10 -19.07
N ASP A 535 22.09 -4.50 -19.73
CA ASP A 535 22.70 -3.22 -19.33
C ASP A 535 21.73 -2.02 -19.30
N ASN A 536 20.51 -2.18 -19.83
CA ASN A 536 19.43 -1.20 -19.77
C ASN A 536 18.55 -1.31 -18.50
N PHE A 537 18.94 -2.09 -17.50
CA PHE A 537 18.27 -2.18 -16.21
C PHE A 537 19.20 -1.85 -15.03
N SER A 538 18.66 -1.19 -14.02
CA SER A 538 19.26 -1.08 -12.69
C SER A 538 18.56 -2.03 -11.72
N TYR A 539 19.34 -2.90 -11.07
CA TYR A 539 18.85 -3.90 -10.13
C TYR A 539 19.50 -3.75 -8.75
N VAL A 540 18.67 -3.71 -7.70
CA VAL A 540 19.09 -3.68 -6.30
C VAL A 540 18.38 -4.81 -5.55
N ASN A 541 19.13 -5.55 -4.74
CA ASN A 541 18.63 -6.65 -3.92
C ASN A 541 19.06 -6.47 -2.45
N ASN A 542 18.11 -6.63 -1.52
CA ASN A 542 18.34 -6.55 -0.08
C ASN A 542 17.53 -7.63 0.65
N ILE A 543 17.98 -8.09 1.82
CA ILE A 543 17.16 -8.89 2.74
C ILE A 543 16.63 -8.01 3.87
N ILE A 544 15.33 -8.10 4.14
CA ILE A 544 14.62 -7.39 5.20
C ILE A 544 13.88 -8.42 6.03
N TYR A 545 14.34 -8.67 7.26
CA TYR A 545 13.72 -9.62 8.19
C TYR A 545 13.40 -11.00 7.57
N GLY A 546 14.33 -11.55 6.76
CA GLY A 546 14.19 -12.86 6.11
C GLY A 546 13.36 -12.88 4.82
N LYS A 547 12.86 -11.72 4.36
CA LYS A 547 12.20 -11.54 3.06
C LYS A 547 13.12 -10.79 2.10
N ALA A 548 13.17 -11.20 0.84
CA ALA A 548 13.91 -10.53 -0.20
C ALA A 548 13.16 -9.28 -0.68
N TYR A 549 13.92 -8.21 -0.88
CA TYR A 549 13.46 -6.95 -1.43
C TYR A 549 14.22 -6.70 -2.72
N HIS A 550 13.51 -6.79 -3.82
CA HIS A 550 14.01 -6.52 -5.14
C HIS A 550 13.48 -5.17 -5.62
N GLN A 551 14.38 -4.35 -6.15
CA GLN A 551 14.04 -3.18 -6.95
C GLN A 551 14.70 -3.36 -8.32
N LEU A 552 13.89 -3.35 -9.37
CA LEU A 552 14.35 -3.41 -10.76
C LEU A 552 13.69 -2.28 -11.53
N SER A 553 14.49 -1.36 -12.06
CA SER A 553 14.01 -0.25 -12.88
C SER A 553 14.71 -0.29 -14.22
N LYS A 554 13.95 -0.21 -15.30
CA LYS A 554 14.51 0.03 -16.63
C LYS A 554 15.14 1.41 -16.64
N LEU A 555 16.38 1.50 -17.09
CA LEU A 555 17.06 2.77 -17.29
C LEU A 555 16.39 3.48 -18.44
N ASN A 556 15.75 4.63 -18.17
CA ASN A 556 15.29 5.50 -19.22
C ASN A 556 16.53 6.05 -19.95
N PRO A 557 16.71 5.80 -21.26
CA PRO A 557 17.88 6.26 -21.98
C PRO A 557 18.01 7.79 -22.00
N LEU A 558 16.91 8.50 -21.74
CA LEU A 558 16.91 9.95 -21.57
C LEU A 558 17.59 10.42 -20.28
N ASP A 559 17.55 9.64 -19.20
CA ASP A 559 18.08 10.07 -17.89
C ASP A 559 19.59 10.28 -17.95
N ALA A 560 20.30 9.49 -18.77
CA ALA A 560 21.71 9.70 -19.09
C ALA A 560 21.98 10.99 -19.89
N LEU A 561 20.96 11.54 -20.57
CA LEU A 561 21.04 12.78 -21.33
C LEU A 561 20.57 14.01 -20.52
N ILE A 562 19.79 13.83 -19.45
CA ILE A 562 19.30 14.94 -18.60
C ILE A 562 20.45 15.83 -18.10
N PRO A 563 21.58 15.30 -17.57
CA PRO A 563 22.72 16.15 -17.17
C PRO A 563 23.29 16.99 -18.32
N LEU A 564 23.33 16.45 -19.55
CA LEU A 564 23.80 17.19 -20.74
C LEU A 564 22.78 18.24 -21.19
N LEU A 565 21.48 17.92 -21.16
CA LEU A 565 20.39 18.86 -21.45
C LEU A 565 20.34 20.01 -20.45
N MET A 566 20.66 19.76 -19.18
CA MET A 566 20.73 20.78 -18.12
C MET A 566 21.95 21.70 -18.25
N ARG A 567 22.94 21.36 -19.09
CA ARG A 567 24.06 22.23 -19.48
C ARG A 567 23.76 23.15 -20.66
N LEU A 568 22.61 23.00 -21.32
CA LEU A 568 22.17 23.97 -22.33
C LEU A 568 21.93 25.35 -21.68
N PRO A 569 22.11 26.47 -22.40
CA PRO A 569 21.71 27.79 -21.93
C PRO A 569 20.21 27.82 -21.62
N THR A 570 19.81 28.53 -20.56
CA THR A 570 18.40 28.67 -20.14
C THR A 570 17.50 29.19 -21.27
N ASN A 571 18.07 30.03 -22.14
CA ASN A 571 17.47 30.52 -23.38
C ASN A 571 18.35 30.06 -24.56
N ILE A 572 17.88 29.05 -25.30
CA ILE A 572 18.57 28.41 -26.41
C ILE A 572 18.40 29.27 -27.67
N PRO A 573 19.47 29.82 -28.28
CA PRO A 573 19.35 30.70 -29.44
C PRO A 573 19.01 29.93 -30.72
N LEU A 574 18.17 30.48 -31.60
CA LEU A 574 17.70 29.83 -32.83
C LEU A 574 18.84 29.32 -33.74
N PHE A 575 19.98 30.01 -33.78
CA PHE A 575 21.14 29.62 -34.61
C PHE A 575 21.96 28.45 -34.07
N SER A 576 21.72 28.00 -32.82
CA SER A 576 22.34 26.78 -32.29
C SER A 576 21.72 25.52 -32.92
N GLU A 577 22.46 24.41 -32.95
CA GLU A 577 21.93 23.11 -33.40
C GLU A 577 20.65 22.73 -32.63
N ILE A 578 20.64 23.00 -31.32
CA ILE A 578 19.49 22.76 -30.47
C ILE A 578 18.36 23.76 -30.72
N GLY A 579 18.66 25.03 -31.01
CA GLY A 579 17.68 26.04 -31.40
C GLY A 579 16.97 25.71 -32.71
N TYR A 580 17.69 25.19 -33.70
CA TYR A 580 17.11 24.67 -34.94
C TYR A 580 16.19 23.47 -34.67
N CYS A 581 16.55 22.59 -33.73
CA CYS A 581 15.68 21.54 -33.23
C CYS A 581 14.41 22.10 -32.56
N CYS A 582 14.52 23.10 -31.67
CA CYS A 582 13.36 23.78 -31.08
C CYS A 582 12.42 24.39 -32.13
N TYR A 583 12.98 24.99 -33.19
CA TYR A 583 12.23 25.50 -34.33
C TYR A 583 11.48 24.40 -35.09
N ARG A 584 12.14 23.28 -35.44
CA ARG A 584 11.50 22.13 -36.10
C ARG A 584 10.37 21.52 -35.24
N LEU A 585 10.56 21.48 -33.93
CA LEU A 585 9.55 21.06 -32.95
C LEU A 585 8.41 22.08 -32.73
N ARG A 586 8.47 23.26 -33.38
CA ARG A 586 7.51 24.36 -33.25
C ARG A 586 7.28 24.82 -31.80
N LEU A 587 8.35 24.82 -31.00
CA LEU A 587 8.27 25.30 -29.62
C LEU A 587 8.00 26.80 -29.58
N LYS A 588 7.40 27.28 -28.49
CA LYS A 588 7.20 28.72 -28.27
C LYS A 588 8.55 29.36 -27.96
N THR A 589 8.82 30.49 -28.61
CA THR A 589 10.00 31.32 -28.33
C THR A 589 9.78 32.14 -27.07
N SER A 590 10.85 32.42 -26.34
CA SER A 590 10.86 33.46 -25.30
C SER A 590 10.51 34.80 -25.97
N PRO A 591 9.61 35.62 -25.40
CA PRO A 591 9.33 36.95 -25.94
C PRO A 591 10.57 37.84 -25.75
N SER A 592 11.25 38.18 -26.84
CA SER A 592 12.26 39.24 -26.85
C SER A 592 11.57 40.61 -26.80
N HIS A 593 12.05 41.49 -25.92
CA HIS A 593 11.53 42.85 -25.87
C HIS A 593 11.97 43.59 -27.14
N PHE A 594 11.02 44.16 -27.89
CA PHE A 594 11.30 44.81 -29.17
C PHE A 594 12.32 45.97 -29.06
N SER A 595 12.46 46.57 -27.88
CA SER A 595 13.49 47.55 -27.53
C SER A 595 14.93 46.99 -27.52
N GLU A 596 15.12 45.70 -27.23
CA GLU A 596 16.44 45.03 -27.31
C GLU A 596 16.87 44.81 -28.76
N ILE A 597 15.91 44.66 -29.67
CA ILE A 597 16.14 44.44 -31.11
C ILE A 597 16.50 45.77 -31.81
N LEU A 598 15.89 46.89 -31.41
CA LEU A 598 16.11 48.20 -32.02
C LEU A 598 17.43 48.87 -31.63
N ASN A 599 18.00 48.51 -30.47
CA ASN A 599 19.13 49.21 -29.86
C ASN A 599 20.47 48.45 -29.96
N ASN A 600 20.53 47.34 -30.69
CA ASN A 600 21.65 46.41 -30.65
C ASN A 600 21.99 45.91 -32.06
N GLU A 601 23.27 45.87 -32.43
CA GLU A 601 23.70 45.45 -33.80
C GLU A 601 23.55 43.94 -34.05
N THR A 602 23.16 43.17 -33.04
CA THR A 602 22.87 41.73 -33.17
C THR A 602 21.71 41.47 -34.14
N PRO A 603 21.88 40.61 -35.16
CA PRO A 603 20.82 40.20 -36.08
C PRO A 603 19.51 39.83 -35.37
N PHE A 604 18.37 40.15 -35.98
CA PHE A 604 17.03 39.79 -35.48
C PHE A 604 16.90 38.30 -35.11
N ILE A 605 17.57 37.43 -35.87
CA ILE A 605 17.62 35.97 -35.66
C ILE A 605 18.21 35.60 -34.28
N ASP A 606 19.18 36.36 -33.79
CA ASP A 606 19.87 36.11 -32.51
C ASP A 606 19.02 36.52 -31.30
N SER A 607 18.00 37.35 -31.52
CA SER A 607 16.97 37.68 -30.52
C SER A 607 15.95 36.55 -30.34
N ILE A 608 15.84 35.62 -31.29
CA ILE A 608 14.91 34.49 -31.23
C ILE A 608 15.53 33.39 -30.38
N LYS A 609 14.95 33.17 -29.20
CA LYS A 609 15.43 32.19 -28.22
C LYS A 609 14.29 31.27 -27.76
N TYR A 610 14.63 30.07 -27.34
CA TYR A 610 13.69 29.06 -26.83
C TYR A 610 13.98 28.74 -25.35
N PRO A 611 12.98 28.67 -24.47
CA PRO A 611 13.20 28.22 -23.10
C PRO A 611 13.70 26.77 -23.06
N ARG A 612 14.81 26.53 -22.34
CA ARG A 612 15.36 25.19 -22.11
C ARG A 612 14.35 24.22 -21.51
N SER A 613 13.48 24.71 -20.63
CA SER A 613 12.39 23.95 -20.03
C SER A 613 11.45 23.36 -21.08
N LEU A 614 10.97 24.16 -22.04
CA LEU A 614 10.09 23.71 -23.12
C LEU A 614 10.77 22.70 -24.05
N PHE A 615 12.08 22.81 -24.27
CA PHE A 615 12.83 21.83 -25.05
C PHE A 615 12.96 20.48 -24.32
N ILE A 616 13.29 20.51 -23.02
CA ILE A 616 13.37 19.31 -22.18
C ILE A 616 11.98 18.65 -22.05
N GLU A 617 10.91 19.44 -21.92
CA GLU A 617 9.53 18.97 -21.89
C GLU A 617 9.16 18.28 -23.21
N ALA A 618 9.41 18.92 -24.36
CA ALA A 618 9.15 18.34 -25.68
C ALA A 618 9.92 17.04 -25.94
N ILE A 619 11.15 16.95 -25.44
CA ILE A 619 11.96 15.72 -25.45
C ILE A 619 11.31 14.64 -24.56
N LYS A 620 10.88 14.97 -23.34
CA LYS A 620 10.21 14.03 -22.41
C LYS A 620 8.87 13.53 -22.95
N GLU A 621 8.18 14.35 -23.75
CA GLU A 621 6.97 13.96 -24.49
C GLU A 621 7.26 13.06 -25.72
N GLY A 622 8.52 12.72 -26.01
CA GLY A 622 8.89 11.86 -27.12
C GLY A 622 8.76 12.51 -28.50
N LYS A 623 8.76 13.86 -28.60
CA LYS A 623 8.63 14.58 -29.88
C LYS A 623 9.89 14.49 -30.77
N MET A 624 10.97 13.87 -30.29
CA MET A 624 12.22 13.67 -31.00
C MET A 624 12.82 12.30 -30.66
N GLU A 625 13.43 11.62 -31.64
CA GLU A 625 14.08 10.33 -31.43
C GLU A 625 15.37 10.46 -30.60
N LEU A 626 15.62 9.47 -29.73
CA LEU A 626 16.77 9.46 -28.82
C LEU A 626 18.12 9.61 -29.55
N GLU A 627 18.29 8.93 -30.69
CA GLU A 627 19.53 9.01 -31.46
C GLU A 627 19.71 10.37 -32.15
N GLU A 628 18.62 11.05 -32.56
CA GLU A 628 18.71 12.46 -32.99
C GLU A 628 19.12 13.35 -31.82
N ILE A 629 18.55 13.18 -30.62
CA ILE A 629 18.93 13.96 -29.43
C ILE A 629 20.42 13.76 -29.09
N LYS A 630 20.90 12.51 -29.05
CA LYS A 630 22.33 12.20 -28.84
C LYS A 630 23.23 12.86 -29.88
N PHE A 631 22.88 12.73 -31.16
CA PHE A 631 23.62 13.35 -32.26
C PHE A 631 23.68 14.88 -32.11
N ARG A 632 22.55 15.53 -31.84
CA ARG A 632 22.46 16.99 -31.68
C ARG A 632 23.21 17.48 -30.45
N LEU A 633 23.14 16.77 -29.33
CA LEU A 633 23.94 17.08 -28.13
C LEU A 633 25.44 16.94 -28.41
N ASN A 634 25.88 15.93 -29.14
CA ASN A 634 27.28 15.79 -29.55
C ASN A 634 27.74 16.92 -30.48
N MET A 635 26.86 17.40 -31.36
CA MET A 635 27.13 18.58 -32.19
C MET A 635 27.16 19.88 -31.37
N ALA A 636 26.25 20.05 -30.41
CA ALA A 636 26.25 21.16 -29.45
C ALA A 636 27.55 21.20 -28.60
N VAL A 637 28.04 20.05 -28.14
CA VAL A 637 29.37 19.92 -27.50
C VAL A 637 30.48 20.39 -28.45
N LYS A 638 30.48 19.88 -29.69
CA LYS A 638 31.48 20.21 -30.72
C LYS A 638 31.52 21.70 -31.06
N TYR A 639 30.37 22.37 -31.08
CA TYR A 639 30.23 23.80 -31.34
C TYR A 639 30.30 24.68 -30.09
N LYS A 640 30.53 24.10 -28.90
CA LYS A 640 30.61 24.81 -27.60
C LYS A 640 29.32 25.56 -27.23
N GLU A 641 28.17 24.98 -27.56
CA GLU A 641 26.84 25.49 -27.21
C GLU A 641 26.39 25.08 -25.79
N LEU A 642 27.09 24.13 -25.16
CA LEU A 642 26.89 23.75 -23.76
C LEU A 642 27.76 24.61 -22.83
N ILE A 643 27.19 24.97 -21.68
CA ILE A 643 27.85 25.69 -20.58
C ILE A 643 28.57 24.68 -19.65
#